data_AF-A0A1A8UI79-F1
#
_entry.id   AF-A0A1A8UI79-F1
#
_cell.length_a   1.000
_cell.length_b   1.000
_cell.length_c   1.000
_cell.angle_alpha   90.00
_cell.angle_beta   90.00
_cell.angle_gamma   90.00
#
_symmetry.space_group_name_H-M   'P 1'
#
loop_
_entity.id
_entity.type
_entity.pdbx_description
1 polymer ?
#
loop_
_entity_poly.entity_id
_entity_poly.type
_entity_poly.pdbx_seq_one_letter_code
_entity_poly.pdbx_strand_id
1 'polypeptide(L)'
;MALWPFWSFFLLSCVLLYPFHPEFGVQSEITFSRSINRFYRLDAAPLGANVAGKSSGITVALNVNDNEVLNRLEMEETVTSKPSSGQQEDKTLSRNETPAGIRANSNDVKIPHKKYENTEEERDGTGLMSKRLSVRGKKVKRSVGASYKENGDRSTSGEAQSPERFVDTAQGVSKSRPEYRRPGEEARGSNPRQSEPHLDTSTFALSGDSAHNQAMVHWSGHNSSVILILTKLYDFNLAAVTESSLWRSTDYGSTYAKLNDKVGSRTVLSYLYVCPTNKQKIMMLSDPEVESAVLISSDEGASFEKYPINFNILSLLFHPAQENWILAYSHDNKLYSSMDFGRKWQLVHDSVMPGRFYWAVMGLDRESDVVHIETHIAKGRAQYVKCRAHRCTDGNRQYIFPGHVDTNSLVVQDEYVFTQVTKSGRTSYFVSYMREPFRQMELPKYCLPKDMHIISTDEKQVFAAVQEWNQNNTYSLYISDSPGVYFILSLENLRTSRGSAGNLLVDFYKVEGINGMYLANKLVDGHIKTFITYNKGQTWALLPAPATDVVGNNLHCILPFCSLHLHLEMSENPYTSGPITSKKSVPGIIVGTGNIGIELSSSNLGMFITSDAGNSWRQIFDEEYNIWFLDNGGALLGVLHAATPIRHLWISLDEGKKWDRHSFSLAPLYVDGVLMEPESDNHIITFFGHFSHRSEWQLIKIDYTGLFSRRCMDGDYQTWLLHNKGELCVMGEKQVYMKRRPGNRCMLAQDYSRIYSSEPCLCTAYDFECDYGWERQTDGKCSPAFWFNPNGAAKSCSSSQSFLNSTGYRKVLSNNCKERGRNFFSPKRVACHPRAPRGLQLTTGNGELSATVQSNVTFMIRLDYGDSPSTSIQLDFGDGIKITYSNLSRTDDGIKHIYRMTGIYRVTASAENNQGSDSSTLFLHITSPVERVYLSAPIVAVSGKAANLTAVVWPSHTRTLTFFWWFDNSSEPIITLEGSISHMFHREGKNKVTVQVACGSIVMQDSKVITVKEFFRSLLLSFSPTLDEHNPDIPEWREDIGRVVRTALSKVSDVPEDQLMVSMYPGLPTTAELFILPDERTLSEHKKNSEEALDTISDIFANALNQGRIQFELKANTRIIVYMTQQTLAPLVDSNTIHSGSAMLMLLSVVFVGLAAFFIYKFKRKIPWIHVQTEDRHEKDPEVMSTVGQNDAMSKVKLSEFPSQKEFMEKELEGRSRGGFGRNMERIVTREFPNCTNV
;
A
#
# COMPACT_ATOMS: atom_id res chain seq x y z
N MET A 1 -35.42 26.24 -64.35
CA MET A 1 -34.56 26.15 -65.55
C MET A 1 -33.12 26.21 -65.10
N ALA A 2 -32.21 25.54 -65.83
CA ALA A 2 -30.75 25.68 -65.71
C ALA A 2 -30.18 25.17 -64.35
N LEU A 3 -29.04 24.49 -64.28
CA LEU A 3 -27.73 24.76 -64.88
C LEU A 3 -27.17 26.12 -64.43
N TRP A 4 -26.15 26.08 -63.57
CA TRP A 4 -24.74 26.28 -63.98
C TRP A 4 -24.45 26.83 -65.40
N PRO A 5 -23.19 27.23 -65.68
CA PRO A 5 -22.17 27.80 -64.79
C PRO A 5 -21.58 29.08 -65.42
N PHE A 6 -20.25 29.14 -65.47
CA PHE A 6 -19.32 30.04 -66.19
C PHE A 6 -18.79 31.24 -65.38
N TRP A 7 -17.47 31.44 -65.29
CA TRP A 7 -16.34 30.49 -65.37
C TRP A 7 -15.07 31.20 -64.89
N SER A 8 -14.06 30.41 -64.54
CA SER A 8 -12.67 30.54 -64.99
C SER A 8 -12.42 31.62 -66.07
N PHE A 9 -11.32 32.38 -66.05
CA PHE A 9 -10.00 31.79 -66.29
C PHE A 9 -8.82 32.78 -66.18
N PHE A 10 -7.65 32.19 -65.89
CA PHE A 10 -6.33 32.44 -66.51
C PHE A 10 -5.32 33.52 -66.03
N LEU A 11 -4.06 33.04 -66.12
CA LEU A 11 -2.74 33.69 -66.21
C LEU A 11 -2.16 34.24 -64.88
N LEU A 12 -0.93 33.91 -64.45
CA LEU A 12 0.41 33.82 -65.10
C LEU A 12 0.93 35.18 -65.58
N SER A 13 2.23 35.52 -65.45
CA SER A 13 3.40 34.80 -64.85
C SER A 13 4.53 35.82 -64.58
N CYS A 14 5.78 35.31 -64.43
CA CYS A 14 7.07 36.03 -64.56
C CYS A 14 7.58 36.79 -63.32
N VAL A 15 8.91 36.94 -63.10
CA VAL A 15 10.06 36.02 -63.35
C VAL A 15 11.29 36.52 -62.56
N LEU A 16 12.26 35.62 -62.31
CA LEU A 16 13.66 35.81 -61.86
C LEU A 16 14.20 37.25 -61.61
N LEU A 17 14.93 37.45 -60.49
CA LEU A 17 16.41 37.60 -60.49
C LEU A 17 17.03 37.74 -59.06
N TYR A 18 18.32 37.38 -58.96
CA TYR A 18 19.26 37.51 -57.82
C TYR A 18 19.92 38.92 -57.78
N PRO A 19 20.93 39.24 -56.90
CA PRO A 19 21.35 38.70 -55.58
C PRO A 19 21.57 39.81 -54.49
N PHE A 20 22.00 39.44 -53.27
CA PHE A 20 23.24 39.91 -52.59
C PHE A 20 23.21 39.82 -51.03
N HIS A 21 24.36 39.44 -50.45
CA HIS A 21 24.73 39.63 -49.03
C HIS A 21 25.93 40.59 -48.97
N PRO A 22 25.87 41.63 -48.12
CA PRO A 22 27.03 42.08 -47.31
C PRO A 22 26.60 42.60 -45.90
N GLU A 23 27.45 42.79 -44.87
CA GLU A 23 28.72 42.12 -44.50
C GLU A 23 29.04 42.38 -42.99
N PHE A 24 30.30 42.31 -42.55
CA PHE A 24 30.81 42.64 -41.21
C PHE A 24 30.58 44.09 -40.74
N GLY A 25 30.67 44.33 -39.41
CA GLY A 25 30.90 45.67 -38.85
C GLY A 25 30.86 45.75 -37.31
N VAL A 26 32.02 45.70 -36.64
CA VAL A 26 32.11 45.89 -35.17
C VAL A 26 32.40 47.35 -34.84
N GLN A 27 31.62 47.95 -33.94
CA GLN A 27 32.09 49.10 -33.15
C GLN A 27 31.39 49.18 -31.78
N SER A 28 32.19 49.35 -30.74
CA SER A 28 31.77 49.61 -29.36
C SER A 28 31.71 51.12 -29.10
N GLU A 29 30.92 51.58 -28.13
CA GLU A 29 31.43 52.42 -27.01
C GLU A 29 30.41 52.75 -25.88
N ILE A 30 30.96 52.86 -24.66
CA ILE A 30 30.67 53.86 -23.60
C ILE A 30 29.33 53.83 -22.79
N THR A 31 29.49 53.36 -21.55
CA THR A 31 28.85 53.78 -20.27
C THR A 31 27.35 53.59 -19.97
N PHE A 32 27.09 53.10 -18.75
CA PHE A 32 26.45 53.93 -17.72
C PHE A 32 27.00 53.63 -16.32
N SER A 33 27.06 54.61 -15.42
CA SER A 33 27.74 54.51 -14.11
C SER A 33 26.85 54.74 -12.88
N ARG A 34 26.59 53.63 -12.17
CA ARG A 34 26.56 53.44 -10.70
C ARG A 34 26.53 54.68 -9.77
N SER A 35 25.50 54.77 -8.93
CA SER A 35 25.41 55.61 -7.71
C SER A 35 24.19 55.14 -6.87
N ILE A 36 24.17 55.05 -5.52
CA ILE A 36 25.20 55.21 -4.46
C ILE A 36 24.87 54.25 -3.28
N ASN A 37 25.81 54.05 -2.36
CA ASN A 37 25.66 53.16 -1.20
C ASN A 37 26.25 53.80 0.08
N ARG A 38 25.69 53.57 1.28
CA ARG A 38 26.30 53.82 2.62
C ARG A 38 25.56 52.97 3.67
N PHE A 39 26.12 51.99 4.38
CA PHE A 39 27.40 51.77 5.10
C PHE A 39 27.56 52.52 6.43
N TYR A 40 27.85 51.73 7.48
CA TYR A 40 29.14 51.79 8.17
C TYR A 40 29.73 50.36 8.32
N ARG A 41 31.04 50.28 8.54
CA ARG A 41 31.89 49.07 8.48
C ARG A 41 33.19 49.35 9.24
N LEU A 42 33.86 48.30 9.76
CA LEU A 42 35.32 48.31 9.99
C LEU A 42 35.85 46.86 10.01
N ASP A 43 36.93 46.60 9.28
CA ASP A 43 37.62 45.31 9.20
C ASP A 43 39.04 45.40 9.80
N ALA A 44 39.67 44.25 10.07
CA ALA A 44 41.12 44.05 9.97
C ALA A 44 41.47 42.56 9.78
N ALA A 45 42.59 42.27 9.13
CA ALA A 45 43.19 40.93 8.85
C ALA A 45 44.70 41.14 8.55
N PRO A 46 45.50 40.23 7.93
CA PRO A 46 45.46 38.75 7.78
C PRO A 46 46.84 38.10 8.12
N LEU A 47 47.18 36.95 7.47
CA LEU A 47 48.48 36.20 7.37
C LEU A 47 48.73 35.11 8.43
N GLY A 48 49.39 33.97 8.12
CA GLY A 48 50.07 33.55 6.86
C GLY A 48 50.00 32.02 6.61
N ALA A 49 50.82 31.48 5.69
CA ALA A 49 50.67 30.11 5.13
C ALA A 49 51.99 29.33 4.97
N ASN A 50 51.90 27.99 4.86
CA ASN A 50 52.89 27.06 4.26
C ASN A 50 52.32 25.60 4.18
N VAL A 51 53.10 24.60 3.72
CA VAL A 51 53.13 24.11 2.32
C VAL A 51 53.90 22.76 2.22
N ALA A 52 53.63 21.97 1.17
CA ALA A 52 54.32 20.73 0.71
C ALA A 52 54.14 19.42 1.53
N GLY A 53 54.15 18.21 0.91
CA GLY A 53 53.94 17.89 -0.52
C GLY A 53 54.52 16.55 -1.07
N LYS A 54 53.66 15.68 -1.64
CA LYS A 54 53.96 14.48 -2.51
C LYS A 54 54.70 13.30 -1.80
N SER A 55 54.88 12.07 -2.32
CA SER A 55 54.72 11.40 -3.65
C SER A 55 54.64 9.85 -3.50
N SER A 56 54.41 9.00 -4.51
CA SER A 56 53.30 8.84 -5.49
C SER A 56 53.67 7.83 -6.62
N GLY A 57 53.13 6.59 -6.64
CA GLY A 57 53.34 5.59 -7.72
C GLY A 57 52.69 4.21 -7.43
N ILE A 58 52.57 3.18 -8.30
CA ILE A 58 52.32 2.99 -9.77
C ILE A 58 52.97 1.65 -10.28
N THR A 59 52.41 1.03 -11.35
CA THR A 59 52.73 -0.28 -12.01
C THR A 59 52.43 -1.57 -11.22
N VAL A 60 51.75 -2.65 -11.69
CA VAL A 60 51.16 -3.15 -12.98
C VAL A 60 51.93 -4.24 -13.76
N ALA A 61 51.45 -5.49 -13.67
CA ALA A 61 51.35 -6.57 -14.68
C ALA A 61 50.46 -7.69 -14.07
N LEU A 62 49.45 -8.33 -14.67
CA LEU A 62 49.13 -8.93 -15.99
C LEU A 62 49.48 -10.43 -16.16
N ASN A 63 48.41 -11.19 -16.45
CA ASN A 63 48.31 -12.43 -17.25
C ASN A 63 48.50 -13.86 -16.68
N VAL A 64 47.36 -14.58 -16.65
CA VAL A 64 47.04 -15.81 -17.46
C VAL A 64 47.27 -17.23 -16.89
N ASN A 65 46.28 -18.09 -17.22
CA ASN A 65 46.18 -19.57 -17.24
C ASN A 65 45.85 -20.40 -15.97
N ASP A 66 44.61 -20.90 -15.99
CA ASP A 66 44.21 -22.33 -16.08
C ASP A 66 44.47 -23.39 -14.99
N ASN A 67 43.44 -24.23 -14.88
CA ASN A 67 43.40 -25.65 -14.51
C ASN A 67 43.51 -26.13 -13.05
N GLU A 68 42.32 -26.55 -12.56
CA GLU A 68 42.01 -27.95 -12.22
C GLU A 68 42.38 -28.57 -10.84
N VAL A 69 41.31 -29.02 -10.17
CA VAL A 69 41.07 -30.44 -9.78
C VAL A 69 41.60 -30.96 -8.42
N LEU A 70 40.60 -31.27 -7.58
CA LEU A 70 40.47 -32.37 -6.62
C LEU A 70 41.23 -32.40 -5.27
N ASN A 71 40.43 -32.82 -4.29
CA ASN A 71 40.72 -33.82 -3.26
C ASN A 71 41.49 -33.45 -1.99
N ARG A 72 40.67 -33.27 -0.93
CA ARG A 72 40.41 -34.30 0.11
C ARG A 72 41.51 -34.65 1.13
N LEU A 73 41.00 -34.59 2.36
CA LEU A 73 41.14 -35.53 3.48
C LEU A 73 42.23 -35.29 4.54
N GLU A 74 41.75 -35.52 5.77
CA GLU A 74 42.46 -35.98 6.98
C GLU A 74 43.50 -35.01 7.57
N MET A 75 43.38 -34.63 8.85
CA MET A 75 43.62 -35.43 10.07
C MET A 75 45.12 -35.80 10.22
N GLU A 76 45.74 -35.66 11.39
CA GLU A 76 45.16 -35.46 12.74
C GLU A 76 46.08 -34.63 13.66
N GLU A 77 45.76 -34.63 14.96
CA GLU A 77 46.47 -34.01 16.07
C GLU A 77 47.99 -34.36 16.12
N THR A 78 48.86 -33.67 16.87
CA THR A 78 49.02 -33.96 18.32
C THR A 78 50.02 -33.07 19.09
N VAL A 79 49.67 -32.79 20.35
CA VAL A 79 50.51 -32.90 21.57
C VAL A 79 51.69 -31.91 21.84
N THR A 80 51.37 -30.87 22.63
CA THR A 80 52.19 -30.31 23.74
C THR A 80 53.54 -29.61 23.40
N SER A 81 54.20 -28.83 24.27
CA SER A 81 54.13 -28.73 25.75
C SER A 81 54.47 -27.32 26.31
N LYS A 82 54.00 -27.08 27.55
CA LYS A 82 54.45 -26.04 28.50
C LYS A 82 55.71 -26.56 29.26
N PRO A 83 56.54 -25.75 29.98
CA PRO A 83 56.06 -24.80 31.00
C PRO A 83 56.95 -23.57 31.38
N SER A 84 56.43 -22.74 32.31
CA SER A 84 57.10 -22.06 33.47
C SER A 84 58.41 -21.24 33.32
N SER A 85 58.65 -20.14 34.06
CA SER A 85 57.84 -19.35 35.03
C SER A 85 58.63 -18.17 35.60
N GLY A 86 57.94 -17.12 36.09
CA GLY A 86 58.49 -16.14 37.05
C GLY A 86 59.34 -15.00 36.43
N GLN A 87 59.68 -13.90 37.12
CA GLN A 87 59.35 -13.30 38.43
C GLN A 87 59.80 -11.79 38.36
N GLN A 88 59.45 -10.79 39.20
CA GLN A 88 58.38 -10.55 40.20
C GLN A 88 58.55 -9.11 40.79
N GLU A 89 57.46 -8.45 41.20
CA GLU A 89 57.36 -7.24 42.08
C GLU A 89 57.97 -5.87 41.63
N ASP A 90 57.65 -4.69 42.20
CA ASP A 90 56.43 -4.07 42.83
C ASP A 90 56.74 -2.60 43.31
N LYS A 91 55.72 -1.82 43.77
CA LYS A 91 55.78 -0.51 44.51
C LYS A 91 56.16 0.74 43.67
N THR A 92 55.79 2.01 43.94
CA THR A 92 54.97 2.76 44.95
C THR A 92 54.81 4.25 44.47
N LEU A 93 53.91 5.16 44.93
CA LEU A 93 52.60 5.12 45.62
C LEU A 93 52.04 6.57 45.86
N SER A 94 50.71 6.77 45.74
CA SER A 94 49.84 7.83 46.34
C SER A 94 49.60 9.24 45.72
N ARG A 95 48.34 9.70 45.90
CA ARG A 95 47.86 10.99 46.48
C ARG A 95 47.24 12.11 45.58
N ASN A 96 46.09 12.58 46.08
CA ASN A 96 45.20 13.73 45.78
C ASN A 96 45.83 15.04 45.25
N GLU A 97 45.04 15.95 44.61
CA GLU A 97 44.31 17.09 45.24
C GLU A 97 43.84 18.17 44.21
N THR A 98 42.88 19.00 44.66
CA THR A 98 42.24 20.22 44.10
C THR A 98 43.20 21.33 43.59
N PRO A 99 42.78 22.32 42.73
CA PRO A 99 41.87 23.43 43.10
C PRO A 99 41.01 24.10 41.98
N ALA A 100 40.31 25.18 42.35
CA ALA A 100 39.33 25.94 41.54
C ALA A 100 39.71 27.43 41.36
N GLY A 101 38.99 28.20 40.52
CA GLY A 101 39.02 29.66 40.63
C GLY A 101 38.35 30.56 39.56
N ILE A 102 37.52 31.50 40.05
CA ILE A 102 37.59 32.98 39.80
C ILE A 102 36.76 33.64 38.66
N ARG A 103 35.69 34.36 39.08
CA ARG A 103 35.15 35.69 38.61
C ARG A 103 34.47 35.82 37.23
N ALA A 104 33.55 36.79 36.98
CA ALA A 104 32.76 37.71 37.85
C ALA A 104 31.63 38.43 37.05
N ASN A 105 30.84 39.26 37.77
CA ASN A 105 29.87 40.26 37.31
C ASN A 105 28.50 39.74 36.80
N SER A 106 27.36 40.46 36.89
CA SER A 106 26.74 41.29 37.96
C SER A 106 25.64 42.16 37.33
N ASN A 107 24.43 42.23 37.91
CA ASN A 107 23.57 43.43 37.91
C ASN A 107 22.29 43.21 38.76
N ASP A 108 22.01 44.15 39.66
CA ASP A 108 20.75 44.27 40.42
C ASP A 108 19.75 45.20 39.72
N VAL A 109 18.46 44.88 39.75
CA VAL A 109 17.35 45.86 39.67
C VAL A 109 16.22 45.45 40.64
N LYS A 110 15.52 46.44 41.19
CA LYS A 110 14.66 46.34 42.39
C LYS A 110 13.17 46.15 42.09
N ILE A 111 12.52 45.28 42.89
CA ILE A 111 11.44 45.61 43.86
C ILE A 111 10.67 46.93 43.58
N PRO A 112 9.31 46.90 43.47
CA PRO A 112 8.50 47.00 44.69
C PRO A 112 7.18 46.20 44.78
N HIS A 113 6.80 45.91 46.03
CA HIS A 113 5.48 45.41 46.45
C HIS A 113 4.35 46.44 46.27
N LYS A 114 3.10 45.93 46.30
CA LYS A 114 2.02 46.56 47.09
C LYS A 114 1.25 45.50 47.89
N LYS A 115 0.51 45.97 48.90
CA LYS A 115 -0.28 45.22 49.91
C LYS A 115 -1.68 45.86 50.01
N TYR A 116 -2.52 45.30 50.89
CA TYR A 116 -3.78 45.88 51.43
C TYR A 116 -5.03 45.77 50.52
N GLU A 117 -6.25 45.50 51.02
CA GLU A 117 -6.73 45.18 52.39
C GLU A 117 -8.03 44.32 52.38
N ASN A 118 -8.68 44.14 53.54
CA ASN A 118 -10.03 43.58 53.77
C ASN A 118 -11.15 44.60 53.36
N THR A 119 -12.48 44.42 53.53
CA THR A 119 -13.33 43.37 54.19
C THR A 119 -14.53 43.02 53.26
N GLU A 120 -15.82 42.78 53.57
CA GLU A 120 -16.76 42.73 54.74
C GLU A 120 -17.79 41.58 54.46
N GLU A 121 -18.39 40.86 55.42
CA GLU A 121 -19.70 41.09 56.11
C GLU A 121 -20.94 41.28 55.17
N GLU A 122 -22.16 40.73 55.43
CA GLU A 122 -22.77 40.04 56.59
C GLU A 122 -24.04 39.19 56.21
N ARG A 123 -24.61 38.45 57.18
CA ARG A 123 -25.99 37.86 57.30
C ARG A 123 -26.38 36.59 56.53
N ASP A 124 -27.43 35.83 56.89
CA ASP A 124 -28.07 35.36 58.16
C ASP A 124 -29.29 34.47 57.72
N GLY A 125 -29.78 33.41 58.39
CA GLY A 125 -29.41 32.74 59.63
C GLY A 125 -30.37 31.58 60.00
N THR A 126 -30.13 30.92 61.15
CA THR A 126 -31.02 29.98 61.89
C THR A 126 -31.38 28.60 61.26
N GLY A 127 -31.46 27.48 62.01
CA GLY A 127 -31.05 27.22 63.41
C GLY A 127 -31.48 25.86 64.01
N LEU A 128 -30.87 25.49 65.16
CA LEU A 128 -31.20 24.40 66.12
C LEU A 128 -30.93 22.91 65.69
N MET A 129 -30.61 21.94 66.58
CA MET A 129 -30.42 21.93 68.05
C MET A 129 -29.52 20.77 68.58
N SER A 130 -28.82 20.97 69.72
CA SER A 130 -28.30 19.94 70.68
C SER A 130 -27.19 18.95 70.23
N LYS A 131 -26.28 18.43 71.08
CA LYS A 131 -25.96 18.65 72.52
C LYS A 131 -24.45 18.35 72.80
N ARG A 132 -23.94 18.73 73.99
CA ARG A 132 -22.49 18.66 74.37
C ARG A 132 -22.11 17.41 75.20
N LEU A 133 -20.84 16.98 75.15
CA LEU A 133 -19.81 16.79 76.23
C LEU A 133 -18.67 15.86 75.69
N SER A 134 -17.34 16.02 75.89
CA SER A 134 -16.48 16.41 77.05
C SER A 134 -16.25 15.23 78.03
N VAL A 135 -15.04 14.79 78.46
CA VAL A 135 -13.63 15.29 78.35
C VAL A 135 -12.58 14.19 78.74
N ARG A 136 -11.26 14.35 78.41
CA ARG A 136 -9.98 13.74 78.96
C ARG A 136 -9.92 12.26 79.49
N GLY A 137 -8.81 11.51 79.48
CA GLY A 137 -7.41 11.72 79.04
C GLY A 137 -6.35 11.05 79.97
N LYS A 138 -5.10 10.83 79.48
CA LYS A 138 -3.90 10.18 80.09
C LYS A 138 -3.83 8.61 80.03
N LYS A 139 -2.73 7.92 80.41
CA LYS A 139 -1.30 7.85 79.95
C LYS A 139 -0.47 6.86 80.84
N VAL A 140 0.55 6.16 80.29
CA VAL A 140 1.81 5.64 80.93
C VAL A 140 1.95 4.17 81.50
N LYS A 141 2.82 3.38 80.81
CA LYS A 141 3.91 2.40 81.17
C LYS A 141 3.80 1.24 82.21
N ARG A 142 4.31 0.04 81.78
CA ARG A 142 5.24 -1.00 82.39
C ARG A 142 5.04 -1.44 83.88
N SER A 143 5.17 -2.73 84.28
CA SER A 143 6.41 -3.57 84.25
C SER A 143 6.31 -4.99 84.91
N VAL A 144 7.18 -5.94 84.51
CA VAL A 144 7.87 -7.02 85.31
C VAL A 144 7.08 -8.17 86.01
N GLY A 145 7.65 -9.41 85.97
CA GLY A 145 7.57 -10.41 87.07
C GLY A 145 7.23 -11.86 86.68
N ALA A 146 8.01 -12.88 87.10
CA ALA A 146 7.83 -14.30 86.74
C ALA A 146 8.08 -15.28 87.92
N SER A 147 7.54 -16.52 87.88
CA SER A 147 8.04 -17.67 88.67
C SER A 147 7.45 -19.07 88.31
N TYR A 148 8.31 -20.10 88.16
CA TYR A 148 8.28 -21.48 88.75
C TYR A 148 7.03 -22.43 88.57
N LYS A 149 7.10 -23.79 88.54
CA LYS A 149 8.17 -24.85 88.34
C LYS A 149 7.51 -26.27 88.33
N GLU A 150 8.30 -27.34 88.10
CA GLU A 150 8.07 -28.81 88.39
C GLU A 150 7.15 -29.61 87.44
N ASN A 151 7.12 -30.96 87.37
CA ASN A 151 8.06 -32.15 87.43
C ASN A 151 7.16 -33.41 87.16
N GLY A 152 7.57 -34.63 86.78
CA GLY A 152 8.87 -35.29 86.52
C GLY A 152 8.68 -36.80 86.17
N ASP A 153 9.75 -37.63 86.24
CA ASP A 153 9.84 -39.11 86.02
C ASP A 153 9.54 -39.61 84.56
N ARG A 154 10.05 -40.72 83.99
CA ARG A 154 11.16 -41.74 84.10
C ARG A 154 10.76 -42.89 83.13
N SER A 155 11.55 -43.83 82.59
CA SER A 155 12.96 -44.06 82.17
C SER A 155 12.94 -45.35 81.26
N THR A 156 13.94 -46.16 80.85
CA THR A 156 15.38 -46.42 81.13
C THR A 156 15.96 -47.34 80.02
N SER A 157 17.26 -47.28 79.66
CA SER A 157 18.07 -48.28 78.87
C SER A 157 17.60 -48.68 77.43
N GLY A 158 18.38 -49.25 76.50
CA GLY A 158 19.80 -49.68 76.40
C GLY A 158 19.99 -50.74 75.26
N GLU A 159 21.15 -51.13 74.71
CA GLU A 159 22.55 -50.63 74.79
C GLU A 159 23.38 -50.84 73.48
N ALA A 160 24.20 -51.91 73.31
CA ALA A 160 25.34 -51.98 72.35
C ALA A 160 25.67 -53.42 71.82
N GLN A 161 26.53 -53.72 70.81
CA GLN A 161 27.47 -52.93 69.98
C GLN A 161 27.86 -53.62 68.62
N SER A 162 28.82 -53.02 67.90
CA SER A 162 29.65 -53.29 66.68
C SER A 162 30.53 -54.60 66.59
N PRO A 163 31.41 -54.85 65.57
CA PRO A 163 31.48 -54.51 64.09
C PRO A 163 32.04 -55.66 63.15
N GLU A 164 32.44 -55.31 61.90
CA GLU A 164 33.41 -55.98 60.95
C GLU A 164 32.86 -57.06 59.96
N ARG A 165 33.33 -57.26 58.70
CA ARG A 165 34.30 -56.56 57.79
C ARG A 165 34.25 -57.02 56.29
N PHE A 166 34.78 -56.19 55.36
CA PHE A 166 35.39 -56.50 54.02
C PHE A 166 34.49 -57.08 52.87
N VAL A 167 34.74 -56.89 51.54
CA VAL A 167 35.85 -56.29 50.72
C VAL A 167 35.32 -55.36 49.57
N ASP A 168 36.15 -54.38 49.18
CA ASP A 168 36.22 -53.42 48.05
C ASP A 168 35.57 -53.78 46.67
N THR A 169 35.29 -52.80 45.78
CA THR A 169 36.28 -52.09 44.92
C THR A 169 36.15 -50.55 44.82
N ALA A 170 37.24 -49.89 44.37
CA ALA A 170 37.40 -48.42 44.21
C ALA A 170 37.08 -47.94 42.76
N GLN A 171 37.10 -46.66 42.33
CA GLN A 171 37.70 -45.37 42.80
C GLN A 171 36.77 -44.18 42.42
N GLY A 172 36.96 -42.89 42.79
CA GLY A 172 37.88 -42.25 43.75
C GLY A 172 38.38 -40.84 43.31
N VAL A 173 38.29 -39.83 44.20
CA VAL A 173 38.92 -38.46 44.13
C VAL A 173 38.28 -37.51 43.07
N SER A 174 37.96 -36.22 43.34
CA SER A 174 38.60 -35.20 44.20
C SER A 174 37.63 -34.31 44.99
N LYS A 175 38.13 -33.68 46.07
CA LYS A 175 37.46 -32.63 46.87
C LYS A 175 38.40 -31.44 47.07
N SER A 176 37.88 -30.21 46.95
CA SER A 176 38.45 -29.04 47.62
C SER A 176 37.79 -28.85 49.01
N ARG A 177 38.45 -28.11 49.91
CA ARG A 177 38.19 -28.12 51.36
C ARG A 177 37.67 -26.76 51.85
N PRO A 178 36.72 -26.70 52.80
CA PRO A 178 36.10 -25.44 53.25
C PRO A 178 36.83 -24.78 54.42
N GLU A 179 36.93 -23.45 54.38
CA GLU A 179 37.23 -22.52 55.47
C GLU A 179 36.85 -21.10 54.95
N TYR A 180 36.43 -20.09 55.72
CA TYR A 180 36.43 -19.88 57.17
C TYR A 180 35.07 -19.31 57.62
N ARG A 181 34.53 -19.74 58.77
CA ARG A 181 33.46 -19.02 59.51
C ARG A 181 33.94 -18.76 60.93
N ARG A 182 33.79 -17.52 61.43
CA ARG A 182 33.75 -17.22 62.87
C ARG A 182 32.32 -16.84 63.27
N PRO A 183 31.84 -17.26 64.45
CA PRO A 183 30.44 -17.11 64.85
C PRO A 183 30.15 -15.76 65.54
N GLY A 184 28.87 -15.37 65.55
CA GLY A 184 28.36 -14.19 66.25
C GLY A 184 26.85 -14.26 66.47
N GLU A 185 26.47 -14.80 67.62
CA GLU A 185 25.15 -14.77 68.28
C GLU A 185 23.87 -15.02 67.43
N GLU A 186 23.31 -16.23 67.58
CA GLU A 186 21.91 -16.49 67.24
C GLU A 186 20.94 -15.92 68.30
N ALA A 187 19.83 -15.38 67.78
CA ALA A 187 18.49 -15.33 68.36
C ALA A 187 18.27 -15.44 69.90
N ARG A 188 17.68 -14.37 70.45
CA ARG A 188 16.55 -14.54 71.41
C ARG A 188 15.24 -14.23 70.70
N GLY A 189 14.49 -15.26 70.33
CA GLY A 189 13.16 -15.12 69.73
C GLY A 189 12.05 -14.92 70.77
N SER A 190 10.99 -14.19 70.39
CA SER A 190 9.63 -14.33 70.96
C SER A 190 8.60 -13.48 70.20
N ASN A 191 8.22 -13.94 69.00
CA ASN A 191 6.81 -14.21 68.62
C ASN A 191 6.69 -14.33 67.09
N PRO A 192 5.84 -15.24 66.59
CA PRO A 192 5.55 -15.32 65.16
C PRO A 192 4.79 -14.07 64.73
N ARG A 193 5.46 -13.18 63.98
CA ARG A 193 4.74 -12.24 63.12
C ARG A 193 4.09 -13.03 61.98
N GLN A 194 3.00 -12.47 61.44
CA GLN A 194 2.25 -13.06 60.34
C GLN A 194 3.19 -13.45 59.19
N SER A 195 2.90 -14.59 58.55
CA SER A 195 3.77 -15.22 57.57
C SER A 195 4.30 -14.24 56.51
N GLU A 196 5.61 -14.32 56.27
CA GLU A 196 6.16 -13.85 55.02
C GLU A 196 5.46 -14.60 53.87
N PRO A 197 5.07 -13.92 52.79
CA PRO A 197 4.26 -14.53 51.74
C PRO A 197 5.11 -15.57 51.02
N HIS A 198 4.76 -16.84 51.20
CA HIS A 198 5.43 -17.96 50.56
C HIS A 198 4.90 -18.14 49.14
N LEU A 199 5.80 -18.50 48.22
CA LEU A 199 5.45 -18.99 46.88
C LEU A 199 5.81 -20.46 46.85
N ASP A 200 4.86 -21.32 46.51
CA ASP A 200 5.14 -22.75 46.44
C ASP A 200 5.64 -23.09 45.03
N THR A 201 6.91 -23.50 44.93
CA THR A 201 7.60 -23.71 43.67
C THR A 201 7.94 -25.19 43.46
N SER A 202 7.58 -25.75 42.30
CA SER A 202 8.02 -27.09 41.89
C SER A 202 8.70 -27.05 40.52
N THR A 203 9.73 -27.87 40.36
CA THR A 203 10.54 -27.96 39.13
C THR A 203 10.39 -29.33 38.49
N PHE A 204 10.19 -29.37 37.18
CA PHE A 204 10.11 -30.59 36.37
C PHE A 204 11.06 -30.47 35.16
N ALA A 205 11.81 -31.53 34.87
CA ALA A 205 12.68 -31.61 33.70
C ALA A 205 12.04 -32.50 32.62
N LEU A 206 12.05 -32.06 31.36
CA LEU A 206 11.63 -32.89 30.23
C LEU A 206 12.76 -33.87 29.87
N SER A 207 12.92 -34.93 30.67
CA SER A 207 14.10 -35.79 30.53
C SER A 207 14.10 -36.64 29.26
N GLY A 208 15.26 -36.71 28.60
CA GLY A 208 15.40 -37.20 27.23
C GLY A 208 14.99 -36.18 26.15
N ASP A 209 15.01 -34.87 26.46
CA ASP A 209 14.67 -33.77 25.55
C ASP A 209 15.75 -32.66 25.63
N SER A 210 16.94 -32.98 25.11
CA SER A 210 18.15 -32.13 25.16
C SER A 210 18.63 -31.64 23.78
N ALA A 211 17.94 -32.03 22.70
CA ALA A 211 18.31 -31.71 21.32
C ALA A 211 17.37 -30.68 20.65
N HIS A 212 16.11 -30.59 21.10
CA HIS A 212 15.09 -29.74 20.49
C HIS A 212 15.32 -28.26 20.84
N ASN A 213 15.34 -27.39 19.83
CA ASN A 213 15.74 -25.98 19.93
C ASN A 213 14.58 -24.99 20.04
N GLN A 214 13.33 -25.45 19.92
CA GLN A 214 12.12 -24.66 20.08
C GLN A 214 11.06 -25.44 20.88
N ALA A 215 10.17 -24.71 21.57
CA ALA A 215 9.04 -25.28 22.29
C ALA A 215 7.77 -24.43 22.10
N MET A 216 6.62 -25.09 21.93
CA MET A 216 5.28 -24.47 21.92
C MET A 216 4.50 -24.98 23.13
N VAL A 217 3.98 -24.08 23.97
CA VAL A 217 3.36 -24.42 25.27
C VAL A 217 1.95 -23.85 25.35
N HIS A 218 0.94 -24.69 25.62
CA HIS A 218 -0.46 -24.27 25.64
C HIS A 218 -1.27 -24.93 26.78
N TRP A 219 -2.14 -24.15 27.42
CA TRP A 219 -3.23 -24.64 28.28
C TRP A 219 -4.42 -25.08 27.42
N SER A 220 -5.07 -26.20 27.76
CA SER A 220 -6.27 -26.69 27.04
C SER A 220 -7.59 -26.43 27.77
N GLY A 221 -7.76 -25.23 28.36
CA GLY A 221 -9.02 -24.89 29.03
C GLY A 221 -9.18 -23.42 29.46
N HIS A 222 -10.37 -23.14 29.98
CA HIS A 222 -10.48 -22.39 31.22
C HIS A 222 -10.79 -23.44 32.30
N ASN A 223 -10.14 -23.40 33.46
CA ASN A 223 -10.34 -24.37 34.55
C ASN A 223 -10.02 -25.84 34.17
N SER A 224 -9.14 -26.07 33.19
CA SER A 224 -8.53 -27.39 32.97
C SER A 224 -7.15 -27.44 33.60
N SER A 225 -6.81 -28.58 34.21
CA SER A 225 -5.47 -28.87 34.76
C SER A 225 -4.46 -29.32 33.69
N VAL A 226 -4.84 -29.30 32.41
CA VAL A 226 -4.07 -29.87 31.31
C VAL A 226 -3.22 -28.82 30.58
N ILE A 227 -1.93 -29.13 30.44
CA ILE A 227 -0.95 -28.37 29.67
C ILE A 227 -0.36 -29.31 28.61
N LEU A 228 -0.22 -28.82 27.38
CA LEU A 228 0.44 -29.50 26.28
C LEU A 228 1.71 -28.73 25.88
N ILE A 229 2.80 -29.47 25.63
CA ILE A 229 4.06 -28.93 25.14
C ILE A 229 4.48 -29.72 23.90
N LEU A 230 4.75 -29.02 22.80
CA LEU A 230 5.43 -29.56 21.62
C LEU A 230 6.86 -29.00 21.59
N THR A 231 7.86 -29.81 21.92
CA THR A 231 9.27 -29.50 21.65
C THR A 231 9.60 -29.92 20.21
N LYS A 232 10.36 -29.11 19.48
CA LYS A 232 10.75 -29.38 18.09
C LYS A 232 12.19 -28.96 17.80
N LEU A 233 12.85 -29.73 16.95
CA LEU A 233 14.18 -29.46 16.41
C LEU A 233 14.00 -28.93 14.98
N TYR A 234 14.06 -27.61 14.85
CA TYR A 234 13.95 -26.91 13.58
C TYR A 234 15.34 -26.68 12.98
N ASP A 235 15.60 -27.23 11.79
CA ASP A 235 16.84 -26.99 11.04
C ASP A 235 16.65 -25.78 10.13
N PHE A 236 17.29 -24.66 10.49
CA PHE A 236 17.25 -23.41 9.74
C PHE A 236 17.82 -23.50 8.31
N ASN A 237 18.59 -24.54 7.97
CA ASN A 237 19.13 -24.78 6.63
C ASN A 237 18.12 -25.52 5.73
N LEU A 238 17.35 -26.44 6.31
CA LEU A 238 16.29 -27.20 5.62
C LEU A 238 14.95 -26.45 5.62
N ALA A 239 14.78 -25.51 6.56
CA ALA A 239 13.54 -24.80 6.88
C ALA A 239 12.39 -25.73 7.36
N ALA A 240 12.74 -26.90 7.90
CA ALA A 240 11.81 -27.96 8.31
C ALA A 240 12.17 -28.50 9.71
N VAL A 241 11.22 -29.21 10.33
CA VAL A 241 11.41 -29.91 11.61
C VAL A 241 11.95 -31.32 11.34
N THR A 242 13.07 -31.67 11.98
CA THR A 242 13.69 -33.00 11.84
C THR A 242 13.30 -33.97 12.95
N GLU A 243 13.02 -33.45 14.16
CA GLU A 243 12.57 -34.24 15.31
C GLU A 243 11.57 -33.42 16.16
N SER A 244 10.62 -34.09 16.80
CA SER A 244 9.61 -33.47 17.67
C SER A 244 9.20 -34.37 18.82
N SER A 245 8.93 -33.80 19.99
CA SER A 245 8.35 -34.52 21.13
C SER A 245 7.10 -33.83 21.67
N LEU A 246 6.06 -34.63 21.92
CA LEU A 246 4.81 -34.15 22.53
C LEU A 246 4.77 -34.56 24.00
N TRP A 247 4.48 -33.60 24.87
CA TRP A 247 4.34 -33.79 26.30
C TRP A 247 2.97 -33.29 26.79
N ARG A 248 2.41 -33.95 27.81
CA ARG A 248 1.13 -33.58 28.42
C ARG A 248 1.19 -33.69 29.95
N SER A 249 0.77 -32.63 30.63
CA SER A 249 0.44 -32.63 32.06
C SER A 249 -1.08 -32.76 32.26
N THR A 250 -1.50 -33.26 33.43
CA THR A 250 -2.90 -33.24 33.88
C THR A 250 -3.05 -32.67 35.30
N ASP A 251 -2.02 -32.03 35.83
CA ASP A 251 -1.88 -31.63 37.23
C ASP A 251 -1.36 -30.19 37.38
N TYR A 252 -1.75 -29.33 36.44
CA TYR A 252 -1.30 -27.94 36.31
C TYR A 252 0.23 -27.84 36.22
N GLY A 253 0.87 -28.70 35.43
CA GLY A 253 2.31 -28.66 35.16
C GLY A 253 3.21 -29.17 36.30
N SER A 254 2.70 -30.01 37.20
CA SER A 254 3.51 -30.62 38.26
C SER A 254 4.27 -31.86 37.74
N THR A 255 3.67 -32.62 36.83
CA THR A 255 4.29 -33.72 36.09
C THR A 255 3.88 -33.70 34.62
N TYR A 256 4.76 -34.17 33.73
CA TYR A 256 4.49 -34.30 32.29
C TYR A 256 4.81 -35.71 31.80
N ALA A 257 3.92 -36.27 30.97
CA ALA A 257 4.12 -37.54 30.28
C ALA A 257 4.41 -37.29 28.79
N LYS A 258 5.41 -37.98 28.24
CA LYS A 258 5.74 -37.98 26.81
C LYS A 258 4.71 -38.85 26.06
N LEU A 259 4.18 -38.34 24.93
CA LEU A 259 3.05 -38.92 24.19
C LEU A 259 3.37 -39.36 22.75
N ASN A 260 4.63 -39.30 22.31
CA ASN A 260 5.04 -39.65 20.94
C ASN A 260 4.43 -40.97 20.43
N ASP A 261 4.36 -42.01 21.27
CA ASP A 261 3.79 -43.32 20.89
C ASP A 261 2.30 -43.27 20.53
N LYS A 262 1.54 -42.32 21.08
CA LYS A 262 0.12 -42.08 20.73
C LYS A 262 -0.07 -41.29 19.44
N VAL A 263 0.95 -40.53 19.03
CA VAL A 263 1.00 -39.71 17.80
C VAL A 263 1.51 -40.55 16.60
N GLY A 264 2.15 -41.68 16.90
CA GLY A 264 2.77 -42.60 15.95
C GLY A 264 4.26 -42.33 15.82
N SER A 265 5.09 -43.35 16.04
CA SER A 265 6.55 -43.30 16.21
C SER A 265 7.38 -42.87 14.98
N ARG A 266 6.73 -42.36 13.93
CA ARG A 266 7.33 -41.76 12.72
C ARG A 266 6.73 -40.42 12.32
N THR A 267 5.68 -39.95 13.01
CA THR A 267 5.07 -38.65 12.74
C THR A 267 5.94 -37.54 13.36
N VAL A 268 6.58 -36.71 12.54
CA VAL A 268 7.22 -35.47 13.01
C VAL A 268 6.16 -34.36 13.04
N LEU A 269 6.04 -33.67 14.17
CA LEU A 269 5.06 -32.59 14.41
C LEU A 269 5.69 -31.21 14.24
N SER A 270 5.00 -30.34 13.50
CA SER A 270 5.47 -28.99 13.13
C SER A 270 4.80 -27.87 13.94
N TYR A 271 3.49 -28.00 14.21
CA TYR A 271 2.66 -27.00 14.90
C TYR A 271 1.57 -27.63 15.77
N LEU A 272 1.18 -26.92 16.84
CA LEU A 272 0.08 -27.24 17.74
C LEU A 272 -0.92 -26.07 17.77
N TYR A 273 -2.20 -26.36 17.53
CA TYR A 273 -3.30 -25.40 17.58
C TYR A 273 -4.37 -25.86 18.58
N VAL A 274 -4.72 -24.99 19.54
CA VAL A 274 -5.89 -25.17 20.43
C VAL A 274 -7.07 -24.41 19.83
N CYS A 275 -8.25 -25.03 19.74
CA CYS A 275 -9.44 -24.38 19.20
C CYS A 275 -9.89 -23.24 20.14
N PRO A 276 -10.08 -22.00 19.63
CA PRO A 276 -10.36 -20.84 20.48
C PRO A 276 -11.75 -20.90 21.15
N THR A 277 -12.71 -21.57 20.52
CA THR A 277 -14.11 -21.66 20.98
C THR A 277 -14.37 -22.89 21.85
N ASN A 278 -13.66 -23.99 21.61
CA ASN A 278 -13.67 -25.18 22.46
C ASN A 278 -12.24 -25.68 22.70
N LYS A 279 -11.61 -25.19 23.78
CA LYS A 279 -10.22 -25.50 24.12
C LYS A 279 -9.92 -26.98 24.37
N GLN A 280 -10.94 -27.85 24.48
CA GLN A 280 -10.75 -29.31 24.55
C GLN A 280 -10.36 -29.95 23.20
N LYS A 281 -10.61 -29.23 22.09
CA LYS A 281 -10.26 -29.67 20.74
C LYS A 281 -8.89 -29.11 20.35
N ILE A 282 -7.97 -30.02 20.07
CA ILE A 282 -6.59 -29.71 19.66
C ILE A 282 -6.34 -30.29 18.28
N MET A 283 -5.71 -29.49 17.42
CA MET A 283 -5.21 -29.89 16.12
C MET A 283 -3.69 -29.80 16.12
N MET A 284 -3.02 -30.80 15.56
CA MET A 284 -1.57 -30.78 15.33
C MET A 284 -1.30 -31.01 13.85
N LEU A 285 -0.29 -30.32 13.32
CA LEU A 285 0.20 -30.53 11.96
C LEU A 285 1.49 -31.33 12.01
N SER A 286 1.68 -32.21 11.02
CA SER A 286 2.97 -32.85 10.77
C SER A 286 3.88 -32.00 9.88
N ASP A 287 5.17 -32.32 9.80
CA ASP A 287 6.08 -31.64 8.88
C ASP A 287 5.90 -32.16 7.43
N PRO A 288 5.57 -31.28 6.46
CA PRO A 288 5.19 -31.70 5.12
C PRO A 288 6.34 -32.23 4.26
N GLU A 289 7.61 -32.04 4.64
CA GLU A 289 8.75 -32.68 3.95
C GLU A 289 8.89 -34.17 4.39
N VAL A 290 8.19 -34.59 5.47
CA VAL A 290 8.11 -35.98 5.95
C VAL A 290 6.76 -36.63 5.63
N GLU A 291 5.65 -35.99 6.04
CA GLU A 291 4.29 -36.47 5.81
C GLU A 291 3.27 -35.32 5.95
N SER A 292 2.39 -35.12 4.97
CA SER A 292 1.30 -34.13 5.09
C SER A 292 0.07 -34.76 5.74
N ALA A 293 -0.03 -34.65 7.07
CA ALA A 293 -1.20 -35.11 7.84
C ALA A 293 -1.60 -34.12 8.96
N VAL A 294 -2.89 -34.15 9.29
CA VAL A 294 -3.50 -33.45 10.44
C VAL A 294 -3.83 -34.48 11.52
N LEU A 295 -3.49 -34.20 12.77
CA LEU A 295 -3.88 -35.00 13.92
C LEU A 295 -4.86 -34.23 14.80
N ILE A 296 -5.94 -34.89 15.20
CA ILE A 296 -7.06 -34.29 15.91
C ILE A 296 -7.28 -34.99 17.24
N SER A 297 -7.32 -34.22 18.32
CA SER A 297 -7.87 -34.64 19.62
C SER A 297 -9.19 -33.90 19.87
N SER A 298 -10.10 -34.56 20.58
CA SER A 298 -11.31 -33.96 21.15
C SER A 298 -11.45 -34.28 22.66
N ASP A 299 -10.33 -34.62 23.29
CA ASP A 299 -10.23 -35.12 24.66
C ASP A 299 -9.03 -34.50 25.41
N GLU A 300 -8.76 -33.21 25.15
CA GLU A 300 -7.67 -32.44 25.75
C GLU A 300 -6.29 -33.09 25.52
N GLY A 301 -6.07 -33.71 24.36
CA GLY A 301 -4.82 -34.35 23.96
C GLY A 301 -4.57 -35.73 24.59
N ALA A 302 -5.60 -36.41 25.12
CA ALA A 302 -5.44 -37.75 25.68
C ALA A 302 -5.35 -38.85 24.60
N SER A 303 -5.98 -38.65 23.44
CA SER A 303 -5.87 -39.48 22.23
C SER A 303 -5.86 -38.61 20.96
N PHE A 304 -5.33 -39.15 19.86
CA PHE A 304 -5.22 -38.46 18.58
C PHE A 304 -5.66 -39.35 17.42
N GLU A 305 -6.52 -38.81 16.56
CA GLU A 305 -6.94 -39.42 15.29
C GLU A 305 -6.16 -38.75 14.15
N LYS A 306 -5.50 -39.53 13.28
CA LYS A 306 -4.64 -39.04 12.20
C LYS A 306 -5.36 -39.06 10.85
N TYR A 307 -5.36 -37.92 10.15
CA TYR A 307 -6.01 -37.70 8.86
C TYR A 307 -4.98 -37.23 7.82
N PRO A 308 -4.69 -38.00 6.76
CA PRO A 308 -3.79 -37.55 5.70
C PRO A 308 -4.44 -36.45 4.86
N ILE A 309 -3.63 -35.48 4.41
CA ILE A 309 -4.04 -34.40 3.52
C ILE A 309 -3.18 -34.35 2.26
N ASN A 310 -3.74 -33.87 1.16
CA ASN A 310 -3.09 -33.83 -0.16
C ASN A 310 -2.60 -32.43 -0.57
N PHE A 311 -2.42 -31.54 0.40
CA PHE A 311 -1.91 -30.17 0.23
C PHE A 311 -1.18 -29.73 1.50
N ASN A 312 -0.31 -28.73 1.38
CA ASN A 312 0.49 -28.23 2.51
C ASN A 312 -0.17 -26.97 3.09
N ILE A 313 -0.50 -27.01 4.39
CA ILE A 313 -1.12 -25.91 5.14
C ILE A 313 -0.02 -24.91 5.56
N LEU A 314 -0.19 -23.63 5.20
CA LEU A 314 0.66 -22.53 5.69
C LEU A 314 0.01 -21.74 6.84
N SER A 315 -1.32 -21.62 6.85
CA SER A 315 -2.05 -20.85 7.86
C SER A 315 -3.45 -21.40 8.07
N LEU A 316 -3.97 -21.29 9.29
CA LEU A 316 -5.30 -21.71 9.70
C LEU A 316 -6.09 -20.55 10.30
N LEU A 317 -7.38 -20.44 9.95
CA LEU A 317 -8.32 -19.49 10.55
C LEU A 317 -9.57 -20.22 11.06
N PHE A 318 -9.64 -20.42 12.38
CA PHE A 318 -10.81 -20.96 13.07
C PHE A 318 -12.00 -19.99 13.02
N HIS A 319 -13.22 -20.50 12.93
CA HIS A 319 -14.42 -19.66 12.99
C HIS A 319 -14.65 -19.14 14.42
N PRO A 320 -14.95 -17.84 14.62
CA PRO A 320 -14.95 -17.20 15.95
C PRO A 320 -16.01 -17.73 16.94
N ALA A 321 -16.97 -18.54 16.49
CA ALA A 321 -17.99 -19.17 17.35
C ALA A 321 -18.38 -20.62 17.00
N GLN A 322 -17.77 -21.23 15.96
CA GLN A 322 -18.18 -22.56 15.48
C GLN A 322 -17.00 -23.51 15.60
N GLU A 323 -17.01 -24.31 16.67
CA GLU A 323 -15.90 -25.14 17.13
C GLU A 323 -15.37 -26.20 16.15
N ASN A 324 -16.06 -26.47 15.05
CA ASN A 324 -15.64 -27.43 14.02
C ASN A 324 -15.27 -26.78 12.68
N TRP A 325 -15.35 -25.45 12.55
CA TRP A 325 -15.22 -24.76 11.27
C TRP A 325 -13.86 -24.04 11.16
N ILE A 326 -13.12 -24.35 10.09
CA ILE A 326 -11.72 -23.92 9.90
C ILE A 326 -11.50 -23.60 8.42
N LEU A 327 -10.79 -22.51 8.12
CA LEU A 327 -10.18 -22.28 6.80
C LEU A 327 -8.69 -22.62 6.86
N ALA A 328 -8.15 -23.20 5.79
CA ALA A 328 -6.73 -23.45 5.60
C ALA A 328 -6.23 -22.79 4.32
N TYR A 329 -5.17 -21.99 4.44
CA TYR A 329 -4.44 -21.41 3.31
C TYR A 329 -3.26 -22.30 2.95
N SER A 330 -3.06 -22.57 1.65
CA SER A 330 -2.02 -23.48 1.16
C SER A 330 -0.88 -22.77 0.42
N HIS A 331 0.26 -23.46 0.30
CA HIS A 331 1.46 -22.91 -0.37
C HIS A 331 1.25 -22.66 -1.89
N ASP A 332 0.25 -23.27 -2.51
CA ASP A 332 -0.16 -23.00 -3.89
C ASP A 332 -1.27 -21.93 -4.01
N ASN A 333 -1.35 -21.02 -3.01
CA ASN A 333 -2.24 -19.87 -2.92
C ASN A 333 -3.75 -20.20 -2.96
N LYS A 334 -4.12 -21.39 -2.49
CA LYS A 334 -5.52 -21.84 -2.42
C LYS A 334 -6.08 -21.70 -1.02
N LEU A 335 -7.39 -21.59 -0.94
CA LEU A 335 -8.14 -21.59 0.32
C LEU A 335 -9.05 -22.81 0.37
N TYR A 336 -8.89 -23.61 1.42
CA TYR A 336 -9.73 -24.75 1.74
C TYR A 336 -10.58 -24.44 2.97
N SER A 337 -11.73 -25.09 3.10
CA SER A 337 -12.56 -25.07 4.30
C SER A 337 -12.83 -26.49 4.79
N SER A 338 -12.82 -26.65 6.11
CA SER A 338 -13.35 -27.82 6.81
C SER A 338 -14.47 -27.41 7.75
N MET A 339 -15.51 -28.24 7.84
CA MET A 339 -16.64 -28.08 8.76
C MET A 339 -16.70 -29.19 9.82
N ASP A 340 -15.74 -30.12 9.80
CA ASP A 340 -15.59 -31.27 10.68
C ASP A 340 -14.23 -31.30 11.41
N PHE A 341 -13.73 -30.10 11.74
CA PHE A 341 -12.49 -29.85 12.48
C PHE A 341 -11.22 -30.40 11.79
N GLY A 342 -11.17 -30.37 10.47
CA GLY A 342 -10.01 -30.76 9.65
C GLY A 342 -9.98 -32.22 9.19
N ARG A 343 -11.03 -33.01 9.46
CA ARG A 343 -11.15 -34.41 9.01
C ARG A 343 -11.38 -34.50 7.50
N LYS A 344 -12.09 -33.52 6.92
CA LYS A 344 -12.29 -33.36 5.47
C LYS A 344 -12.11 -31.91 5.07
N TRP A 345 -11.55 -31.71 3.88
CA TRP A 345 -11.27 -30.39 3.30
C TRP A 345 -11.96 -30.24 1.95
N GLN A 346 -12.57 -29.08 1.73
CA GLN A 346 -13.20 -28.68 0.48
C GLN A 346 -12.52 -27.42 -0.05
N LEU A 347 -12.21 -27.38 -1.35
CA LEU A 347 -11.65 -26.18 -1.99
C LEU A 347 -12.70 -25.07 -2.06
N VAL A 348 -12.34 -23.86 -1.62
CA VAL A 348 -13.16 -22.64 -1.67
C VAL A 348 -12.79 -21.82 -2.92
N HIS A 349 -11.50 -21.52 -3.08
CA HIS A 349 -10.95 -20.82 -4.24
C HIS A 349 -9.47 -21.16 -4.42
N ASP A 350 -9.00 -21.08 -5.66
CA ASP A 350 -7.69 -21.50 -6.17
C ASP A 350 -6.66 -20.37 -6.38
N SER A 351 -6.96 -19.13 -5.99
CA SER A 351 -6.10 -17.95 -6.21
C SER A 351 -6.42 -16.84 -5.21
N VAL A 352 -6.26 -17.14 -3.92
CA VAL A 352 -6.52 -16.22 -2.80
C VAL A 352 -5.23 -15.51 -2.38
N MET A 353 -5.34 -14.22 -2.09
CA MET A 353 -4.21 -13.41 -1.64
C MET A 353 -3.79 -13.79 -0.20
N PRO A 354 -2.47 -13.87 0.11
CA PRO A 354 -1.99 -14.22 1.44
C PRO A 354 -2.58 -13.31 2.53
N GLY A 355 -3.16 -13.92 3.57
CA GLY A 355 -3.75 -13.20 4.71
C GLY A 355 -5.04 -12.41 4.42
N ARG A 356 -5.57 -12.42 3.20
CA ARG A 356 -6.76 -11.64 2.79
C ARG A 356 -8.00 -12.51 2.66
N PHE A 357 -8.27 -13.29 3.70
CA PHE A 357 -9.47 -14.13 3.83
C PHE A 357 -10.03 -14.04 5.25
N TYR A 358 -11.35 -13.80 5.35
CA TYR A 358 -12.03 -13.50 6.61
C TYR A 358 -13.35 -14.29 6.71
N TRP A 359 -13.71 -14.71 7.93
CA TRP A 359 -15.04 -15.23 8.24
C TRP A 359 -16.08 -14.11 8.31
N ALA A 360 -17.34 -14.48 8.15
CA ALA A 360 -18.49 -13.63 8.43
C ALA A 360 -18.49 -13.08 9.87
N VAL A 361 -18.90 -11.82 10.06
CA VAL A 361 -19.08 -11.26 11.42
C VAL A 361 -20.52 -11.49 11.86
N MET A 362 -20.67 -12.22 12.97
CA MET A 362 -21.97 -12.63 13.50
C MET A 362 -22.87 -11.42 13.81
N GLY A 363 -24.14 -11.51 13.43
CA GLY A 363 -25.14 -10.45 13.65
C GLY A 363 -25.14 -9.35 12.58
N LEU A 364 -24.09 -9.24 11.74
CA LEU A 364 -24.03 -8.34 10.58
C LEU A 364 -24.25 -9.11 9.28
N ASP A 365 -23.45 -10.16 9.08
CA ASP A 365 -23.59 -11.04 7.93
C ASP A 365 -24.71 -12.06 8.18
N ARG A 366 -25.61 -12.22 7.19
CA ARG A 366 -26.84 -13.01 7.32
C ARG A 366 -26.62 -14.50 7.63
N GLU A 367 -25.44 -15.02 7.32
CA GLU A 367 -25.11 -16.44 7.31
C GLU A 367 -23.67 -16.62 7.80
N SER A 368 -23.43 -17.48 8.79
CA SER A 368 -22.12 -17.61 9.45
C SER A 368 -21.07 -18.35 8.62
N ASP A 369 -21.49 -19.21 7.68
CA ASP A 369 -20.58 -19.96 6.81
C ASP A 369 -20.09 -19.16 5.59
N VAL A 370 -20.38 -17.86 5.56
CA VAL A 370 -19.87 -16.91 4.57
C VAL A 370 -18.41 -16.60 4.84
N VAL A 371 -17.65 -16.48 3.76
CA VAL A 371 -16.27 -16.04 3.72
C VAL A 371 -16.10 -14.87 2.75
N HIS A 372 -15.22 -13.96 3.14
CA HIS A 372 -14.83 -12.77 2.41
C HIS A 372 -13.38 -12.96 1.97
N ILE A 373 -13.10 -12.94 0.67
CA ILE A 373 -11.78 -13.27 0.13
C ILE A 373 -11.36 -12.25 -0.93
N GLU A 374 -10.06 -11.91 -0.93
CA GLU A 374 -9.43 -11.16 -2.02
C GLU A 374 -8.77 -12.16 -2.98
N THR A 375 -9.14 -12.11 -4.26
CA THR A 375 -8.68 -13.05 -5.28
C THR A 375 -7.75 -12.38 -6.28
N HIS A 376 -6.66 -13.05 -6.65
CA HIS A 376 -5.64 -12.50 -7.55
C HIS A 376 -6.07 -12.57 -9.03
N ILE A 377 -5.82 -11.49 -9.76
CA ILE A 377 -6.09 -11.36 -11.21
C ILE A 377 -4.83 -10.84 -11.90
N ALA A 378 -4.58 -11.33 -13.12
CA ALA A 378 -3.46 -10.91 -13.95
C ALA A 378 -3.36 -9.37 -14.10
N LYS A 379 -2.11 -8.88 -14.19
CA LYS A 379 -1.73 -7.44 -14.23
C LYS A 379 -1.90 -6.69 -12.90
N GLY A 380 -1.67 -7.34 -11.76
CA GLY A 380 -1.60 -6.66 -10.46
C GLY A 380 -2.94 -6.09 -10.02
N ARG A 381 -4.01 -6.86 -10.22
CA ARG A 381 -5.38 -6.51 -9.82
C ARG A 381 -5.94 -7.60 -8.93
N ALA A 382 -6.95 -7.27 -8.15
CA ALA A 382 -7.71 -8.24 -7.37
C ALA A 382 -9.23 -8.04 -7.53
N GLN A 383 -10.00 -9.00 -7.00
CA GLN A 383 -11.43 -8.87 -6.77
C GLN A 383 -11.78 -9.24 -5.34
N TYR A 384 -12.70 -8.48 -4.74
CA TYR A 384 -13.34 -8.85 -3.48
C TYR A 384 -14.53 -9.76 -3.79
N VAL A 385 -14.39 -11.03 -3.43
CA VAL A 385 -15.41 -12.06 -3.58
C VAL A 385 -16.00 -12.41 -2.21
N LYS A 386 -17.32 -12.57 -2.17
CA LYS A 386 -18.07 -13.11 -1.05
C LYS A 386 -18.76 -14.41 -1.49
N CYS A 387 -18.60 -15.48 -0.72
CA CYS A 387 -19.27 -16.74 -0.99
C CYS A 387 -19.49 -17.54 0.31
N ARG A 388 -20.29 -18.60 0.24
CA ARG A 388 -20.42 -19.59 1.31
C ARG A 388 -19.32 -20.62 1.19
N ALA A 389 -18.52 -20.84 2.23
CA ALA A 389 -17.34 -21.71 2.17
C ALA A 389 -17.68 -23.10 1.62
N HIS A 390 -18.75 -23.72 2.12
CA HIS A 390 -19.19 -25.05 1.71
C HIS A 390 -19.77 -25.12 0.27
N ARG A 391 -20.03 -23.99 -0.40
CA ARG A 391 -20.69 -23.90 -1.72
C ARG A 391 -20.10 -22.82 -2.65
N CYS A 392 -18.81 -22.51 -2.52
CA CYS A 392 -18.12 -21.44 -3.28
C CYS A 392 -17.79 -21.81 -4.76
N THR A 393 -18.75 -22.39 -5.48
CA THR A 393 -18.66 -22.60 -6.93
C THR A 393 -18.80 -21.27 -7.69
N ASP A 394 -18.27 -21.18 -8.91
CA ASP A 394 -18.17 -19.91 -9.65
C ASP A 394 -19.51 -19.18 -9.81
N GLY A 395 -20.59 -19.94 -10.08
CA GLY A 395 -21.95 -19.39 -10.20
C GLY A 395 -22.61 -18.93 -8.89
N ASN A 396 -22.02 -19.21 -7.73
CA ASN A 396 -22.49 -18.76 -6.41
C ASN A 396 -21.61 -17.63 -5.83
N ARG A 397 -20.53 -17.23 -6.51
CA ARG A 397 -19.63 -16.15 -6.05
C ARG A 397 -20.27 -14.78 -6.26
N GLN A 398 -20.33 -13.98 -5.19
CA GLN A 398 -20.84 -12.62 -5.22
C GLN A 398 -19.66 -11.64 -5.28
N TYR A 399 -19.61 -10.81 -6.32
CA TYR A 399 -18.60 -9.77 -6.49
C TYR A 399 -19.18 -8.46 -5.93
N ILE A 400 -18.75 -8.08 -4.73
CA ILE A 400 -19.41 -6.99 -3.96
C ILE A 400 -18.94 -5.60 -4.41
N PHE A 401 -17.73 -5.50 -4.95
CA PHE A 401 -17.20 -4.25 -5.49
C PHE A 401 -17.38 -4.18 -7.02
N PRO A 402 -17.93 -3.09 -7.59
CA PRO A 402 -18.13 -2.95 -9.03
C PRO A 402 -16.80 -2.66 -9.76
N GLY A 403 -16.05 -3.72 -10.08
CA GLY A 403 -14.85 -3.66 -10.92
C GLY A 403 -13.70 -4.53 -10.40
N HIS A 404 -12.51 -3.94 -10.38
CA HIS A 404 -11.31 -4.51 -9.76
C HIS A 404 -10.85 -3.61 -8.63
N VAL A 405 -10.22 -4.23 -7.63
CA VAL A 405 -9.56 -3.56 -6.51
C VAL A 405 -8.06 -3.75 -6.60
N ASP A 406 -7.31 -2.94 -5.86
CA ASP A 406 -5.86 -3.07 -5.77
C ASP A 406 -5.49 -4.30 -4.92
N THR A 407 -4.36 -4.92 -5.20
CA THR A 407 -3.89 -6.11 -4.48
C THR A 407 -3.49 -5.80 -3.05
N ASN A 408 -3.77 -6.71 -2.11
CA ASN A 408 -3.49 -6.58 -0.67
C ASN A 408 -4.29 -5.43 0.00
N SER A 409 -5.50 -5.12 -0.49
CA SER A 409 -6.30 -3.96 -0.04
C SER A 409 -7.55 -4.30 0.77
N LEU A 410 -8.07 -5.53 0.66
CA LEU A 410 -9.26 -5.94 1.40
C LEU A 410 -8.98 -6.05 2.91
N VAL A 411 -9.75 -5.32 3.73
CA VAL A 411 -9.82 -5.51 5.18
C VAL A 411 -11.27 -5.71 5.58
N VAL A 412 -11.56 -6.72 6.40
CA VAL A 412 -12.90 -6.96 7.00
C VAL A 412 -12.71 -6.99 8.51
N GLN A 413 -13.30 -6.01 9.20
CA GLN A 413 -13.08 -5.79 10.63
C GLN A 413 -14.32 -5.16 11.25
N ASP A 414 -14.83 -5.73 12.35
CA ASP A 414 -16.05 -5.31 13.04
C ASP A 414 -17.21 -5.00 12.06
N GLU A 415 -17.78 -3.79 12.20
CA GLU A 415 -18.88 -3.26 11.39
C GLU A 415 -18.43 -2.81 9.99
N TYR A 416 -17.15 -2.87 9.65
CA TYR A 416 -16.55 -2.29 8.46
C TYR A 416 -15.99 -3.31 7.46
N VAL A 417 -15.94 -2.91 6.19
CA VAL A 417 -15.12 -3.52 5.13
C VAL A 417 -14.44 -2.40 4.36
N PHE A 418 -13.15 -2.51 4.12
CA PHE A 418 -12.34 -1.52 3.40
C PHE A 418 -11.71 -2.11 2.14
N THR A 419 -11.48 -1.27 1.12
CA THR A 419 -10.73 -1.63 -0.09
C THR A 419 -10.18 -0.39 -0.81
N GLN A 420 -9.17 -0.58 -1.67
CA GLN A 420 -8.48 0.47 -2.42
C GLN A 420 -8.64 0.25 -3.93
N VAL A 421 -8.75 1.32 -4.71
CA VAL A 421 -8.74 1.28 -6.19
C VAL A 421 -7.86 2.39 -6.74
N THR A 422 -6.84 2.03 -7.53
CA THR A 422 -6.00 2.99 -8.25
C THR A 422 -6.49 3.20 -9.68
N LYS A 423 -6.80 4.45 -10.05
CA LYS A 423 -7.14 4.86 -11.42
C LYS A 423 -6.23 5.99 -11.87
N SER A 424 -5.54 5.79 -13.00
CA SER A 424 -4.64 6.79 -13.62
C SER A 424 -3.64 7.43 -12.65
N GLY A 425 -3.04 6.61 -11.77
CA GLY A 425 -2.06 7.07 -10.77
C GLY A 425 -2.65 7.76 -9.53
N ARG A 426 -3.98 7.78 -9.36
CA ARG A 426 -4.65 8.24 -8.14
C ARG A 426 -5.30 7.06 -7.41
N THR A 427 -4.94 6.87 -6.15
CA THR A 427 -5.61 5.97 -5.22
C THR A 427 -6.96 6.55 -4.78
N SER A 428 -7.94 5.67 -4.57
CA SER A 428 -9.22 6.01 -3.94
C SER A 428 -9.60 4.88 -2.98
N TYR A 429 -9.91 5.26 -1.73
CA TYR A 429 -10.23 4.34 -0.65
C TYR A 429 -11.76 4.26 -0.46
N PHE A 430 -12.26 3.07 -0.16
CA PHE A 430 -13.69 2.79 -0.03
C PHE A 430 -14.01 2.05 1.26
N VAL A 431 -15.13 2.40 1.88
CA VAL A 431 -15.68 1.79 3.10
C VAL A 431 -17.09 1.26 2.85
N SER A 432 -17.40 0.10 3.42
CA SER A 432 -18.76 -0.43 3.60
C SER A 432 -19.00 -0.59 5.09
N TYR A 433 -20.02 0.09 5.62
CA TYR A 433 -20.39 0.04 7.05
C TYR A 433 -21.68 -0.77 7.20
N MET A 434 -21.76 -1.64 8.21
CA MET A 434 -22.84 -2.61 8.41
C MET A 434 -23.18 -3.46 7.15
N ARG A 435 -22.18 -3.66 6.27
CA ARG A 435 -22.29 -4.34 4.96
C ARG A 435 -23.18 -3.62 3.91
N GLU A 436 -23.48 -2.34 4.11
CA GLU A 436 -24.13 -1.46 3.12
C GLU A 436 -23.23 -1.20 1.89
N PRO A 437 -23.77 -0.68 0.76
CA PRO A 437 -22.98 -0.38 -0.44
C PRO A 437 -21.76 0.51 -0.17
N PHE A 438 -20.65 0.19 -0.83
CA PHE A 438 -19.37 0.91 -0.66
C PHE A 438 -19.49 2.41 -0.96
N ARG A 439 -18.96 3.22 -0.05
CA ARG A 439 -18.82 4.68 -0.17
C ARG A 439 -17.34 5.02 -0.25
N GLN A 440 -16.99 6.02 -1.05
CA GLN A 440 -15.63 6.55 -1.08
C GLN A 440 -15.34 7.28 0.23
N MET A 441 -14.14 7.09 0.79
CA MET A 441 -13.65 7.84 1.95
C MET A 441 -13.32 9.28 1.55
N GLU A 442 -13.65 10.21 2.43
CA GLU A 442 -13.51 11.66 2.24
C GLU A 442 -12.45 12.19 3.22
N LEU A 443 -11.23 12.32 2.72
CA LEU A 443 -10.11 13.01 3.37
C LEU A 443 -10.13 14.51 3.01
N PRO A 444 -9.50 15.40 3.81
CA PRO A 444 -9.42 16.83 3.50
C PRO A 444 -8.95 17.10 2.07
N LYS A 445 -9.64 17.98 1.34
CA LYS A 445 -9.55 18.08 -0.14
C LYS A 445 -8.13 18.27 -0.72
N TYR A 446 -7.21 18.87 0.04
CA TYR A 446 -5.82 19.09 -0.37
C TYR A 446 -4.81 18.11 0.25
N CYS A 447 -5.26 17.27 1.19
CA CYS A 447 -4.54 16.07 1.60
C CYS A 447 -4.65 15.04 0.46
N LEU A 448 -3.61 14.97 -0.38
CA LEU A 448 -3.48 13.90 -1.37
C LEU A 448 -2.80 12.70 -0.69
N PRO A 449 -3.51 11.59 -0.43
CA PRO A 449 -2.90 10.42 0.19
C PRO A 449 -1.96 9.73 -0.78
N LYS A 450 -0.73 9.50 -0.34
CA LYS A 450 0.27 8.65 -1.01
C LYS A 450 0.12 7.19 -0.58
N ASP A 451 -0.20 6.98 0.69
CA ASP A 451 -0.47 5.67 1.31
C ASP A 451 -1.43 5.88 2.51
N MET A 452 -2.25 4.88 2.85
CA MET A 452 -3.22 4.93 3.94
C MET A 452 -3.44 3.54 4.55
N HIS A 453 -3.29 3.44 5.86
CA HIS A 453 -3.45 2.20 6.63
C HIS A 453 -4.51 2.38 7.71
N ILE A 454 -5.36 1.38 7.91
CA ILE A 454 -6.29 1.33 9.05
C ILE A 454 -5.50 0.86 10.27
N ILE A 455 -5.66 1.56 11.39
CA ILE A 455 -4.97 1.25 12.66
C ILE A 455 -5.90 0.49 13.61
N SER A 456 -7.19 0.86 13.64
CA SER A 456 -8.20 0.25 14.49
C SER A 456 -9.61 0.72 14.10
N THR A 457 -10.61 -0.15 14.25
CA THR A 457 -12.05 0.18 14.16
C THR A 457 -12.77 0.26 15.52
N ASP A 458 -12.00 0.30 16.62
CA ASP A 458 -12.50 0.29 17.99
C ASP A 458 -13.56 1.36 18.30
N GLU A 459 -14.45 1.03 19.24
CA GLU A 459 -15.50 1.94 19.70
C GLU A 459 -16.34 2.58 18.57
N LYS A 460 -16.58 1.84 17.47
CA LYS A 460 -17.41 2.26 16.31
C LYS A 460 -16.88 3.49 15.57
N GLN A 461 -15.55 3.65 15.52
CA GLN A 461 -14.89 4.75 14.85
C GLN A 461 -13.57 4.26 14.24
N VAL A 462 -13.21 4.76 13.06
CA VAL A 462 -12.02 4.28 12.32
C VAL A 462 -10.86 5.24 12.56
N PHE A 463 -9.76 4.72 13.12
CA PHE A 463 -8.46 5.39 13.13
C PHE A 463 -7.63 4.93 11.93
N ALA A 464 -7.01 5.88 11.22
CA ALA A 464 -6.16 5.60 10.07
C ALA A 464 -4.88 6.44 10.08
N ALA A 465 -3.77 5.84 9.65
CA ALA A 465 -2.51 6.50 9.37
C ALA A 465 -2.47 6.86 7.88
N VAL A 466 -2.39 8.15 7.55
CA VAL A 466 -2.29 8.64 6.16
C VAL A 466 -0.93 9.28 5.94
N GLN A 467 -0.20 8.87 4.90
CA GLN A 467 0.97 9.61 4.40
C GLN A 467 0.51 10.61 3.35
N GLU A 468 0.64 11.89 3.63
CA GLU A 468 0.37 12.96 2.67
C GLU A 468 1.49 13.07 1.62
N TRP A 469 1.19 13.54 0.41
CA TRP A 469 2.17 13.58 -0.69
C TRP A 469 3.45 14.38 -0.38
N ASN A 470 3.33 15.41 0.46
CA ASN A 470 4.39 16.31 0.92
C ASN A 470 5.17 15.77 2.13
N GLN A 471 4.73 14.67 2.75
CA GLN A 471 5.33 14.12 3.96
C GLN A 471 6.39 13.05 3.65
N ASN A 472 7.66 13.38 3.93
CA ASN A 472 8.79 12.46 3.77
C ASN A 472 8.85 11.48 4.96
N ASN A 473 8.26 10.30 4.75
CA ASN A 473 8.23 9.15 5.68
C ASN A 473 7.53 9.36 7.03
N THR A 474 6.87 10.49 7.26
CA THR A 474 5.88 10.63 8.33
C THR A 474 4.48 10.24 7.86
N TYR A 475 3.65 9.79 8.80
CA TYR A 475 2.21 9.60 8.63
C TYR A 475 1.47 10.51 9.62
N SER A 476 0.21 10.81 9.35
CA SER A 476 -0.66 11.58 10.25
C SER A 476 -1.89 10.76 10.62
N LEU A 477 -2.33 10.87 11.88
CA LEU A 477 -3.49 10.18 12.42
C LEU A 477 -4.78 10.90 12.00
N TYR A 478 -5.70 10.16 11.40
CA TYR A 478 -7.04 10.61 11.08
C TYR A 478 -8.09 9.77 11.84
N ILE A 479 -9.21 10.39 12.20
CA ILE A 479 -10.36 9.75 12.84
C ILE A 479 -11.65 10.01 12.04
N SER A 480 -12.43 8.96 11.79
CA SER A 480 -13.65 9.02 10.97
C SER A 480 -14.90 9.49 11.74
N ASP A 481 -16.00 9.71 11.02
CA ASP A 481 -17.34 9.57 11.58
C ASP A 481 -17.71 8.08 11.80
N SER A 482 -18.83 7.79 12.47
CA SER A 482 -19.24 6.40 12.75
C SER A 482 -19.36 5.51 11.48
N PRO A 483 -19.92 5.99 10.35
CA PRO A 483 -19.88 5.27 9.07
C PRO A 483 -18.50 5.03 8.42
N GLY A 484 -17.40 5.58 8.97
CA GLY A 484 -16.05 5.41 8.41
C GLY A 484 -15.77 6.21 7.13
N VAL A 485 -16.57 7.26 6.84
CA VAL A 485 -16.55 8.00 5.57
C VAL A 485 -15.79 9.32 5.69
N TYR A 486 -16.08 10.12 6.71
CA TYR A 486 -15.62 11.51 6.83
C TYR A 486 -14.51 11.66 7.88
N PHE A 487 -13.26 11.75 7.40
CA PHE A 487 -12.06 11.76 8.23
C PHE A 487 -11.61 13.19 8.58
N ILE A 488 -11.25 13.39 9.85
CA ILE A 488 -10.63 14.62 10.37
C ILE A 488 -9.24 14.31 10.94
N LEU A 489 -8.34 15.30 10.91
CA LEU A 489 -6.99 15.19 11.46
C LEU A 489 -7.03 15.14 13.00
N SER A 490 -6.30 14.19 13.58
CA SER A 490 -6.20 13.94 15.02
C SER A 490 -4.79 14.22 15.56
N LEU A 491 -3.74 13.75 14.88
CA LEU A 491 -2.34 13.96 15.28
C LEU A 491 -1.38 13.88 14.09
N GLU A 492 -0.72 14.98 13.73
CA GLU A 492 0.28 14.98 12.65
C GLU A 492 1.59 14.30 13.08
N ASN A 493 2.40 13.85 12.12
CA ASN A 493 3.78 13.39 12.29
C ASN A 493 3.97 12.23 13.28
N LEU A 494 3.13 11.19 13.17
CA LEU A 494 3.30 9.93 13.91
C LEU A 494 4.68 9.30 13.66
N ARG A 495 5.22 8.65 14.68
CA ARG A 495 6.34 7.72 14.56
C ARG A 495 5.85 6.41 13.92
N THR A 496 6.37 6.12 12.73
CA THR A 496 6.06 4.88 11.98
C THR A 496 7.32 4.18 11.49
N SER A 497 7.28 2.85 11.35
CA SER A 497 8.25 2.05 10.60
C SER A 497 7.53 1.12 9.63
N ARG A 498 8.27 0.38 8.80
CA ARG A 498 7.71 -0.60 7.86
C ARG A 498 8.48 -1.90 7.97
N GLY A 499 7.83 -2.94 8.50
CA GLY A 499 8.44 -4.25 8.71
C GLY A 499 8.73 -4.97 7.39
N SER A 500 9.50 -6.06 7.47
CA SER A 500 10.03 -6.81 6.32
C SER A 500 8.98 -7.28 5.29
N ALA A 501 7.74 -7.48 5.73
CA ALA A 501 6.60 -7.87 4.88
C ALA A 501 5.88 -6.68 4.20
N GLY A 502 6.34 -5.45 4.42
CA GLY A 502 5.73 -4.22 3.89
C GLY A 502 4.65 -3.59 4.77
N ASN A 503 4.26 -4.24 5.87
CA ASN A 503 3.28 -3.75 6.85
C ASN A 503 3.78 -2.48 7.56
N LEU A 504 2.90 -1.48 7.71
CA LEU A 504 3.18 -0.28 8.48
C LEU A 504 3.02 -0.56 9.99
N LEU A 505 4.04 -0.27 10.79
CA LEU A 505 3.96 -0.24 12.25
C LEU A 505 3.83 1.22 12.70
N VAL A 506 2.93 1.49 13.65
CA VAL A 506 2.59 2.82 14.13
C VAL A 506 2.67 2.83 15.65
N ASP A 507 3.41 3.79 16.24
CA ASP A 507 3.42 3.98 17.70
C ASP A 507 2.11 4.65 18.16
N PHE A 508 1.05 3.86 18.29
CA PHE A 508 -0.27 4.28 18.76
C PHE A 508 -0.87 3.17 19.64
N TYR A 509 -1.03 3.45 20.93
CA TYR A 509 -1.47 2.47 21.93
C TYR A 509 -2.81 2.89 22.57
N LYS A 510 -3.76 1.96 22.61
CA LYS A 510 -5.06 2.13 23.31
C LYS A 510 -4.93 1.66 24.76
N VAL A 511 -5.34 2.50 25.72
CA VAL A 511 -5.27 2.11 27.14
C VAL A 511 -6.50 1.30 27.53
N GLU A 512 -6.27 0.10 28.05
CA GLU A 512 -7.35 -0.82 28.34
C GLU A 512 -8.09 -0.54 29.64
N GLY A 513 -9.43 -0.65 29.59
CA GLY A 513 -10.33 -0.40 30.72
C GLY A 513 -10.79 1.06 30.91
N ILE A 514 -10.31 2.00 30.08
CA ILE A 514 -10.76 3.41 30.07
C ILE A 514 -11.00 3.84 28.61
N ASN A 515 -12.26 3.99 28.24
CA ASN A 515 -12.67 4.37 26.89
C ASN A 515 -12.14 5.76 26.49
N GLY A 516 -11.82 5.94 25.21
CA GLY A 516 -11.34 7.22 24.68
C GLY A 516 -9.92 7.62 25.10
N MET A 517 -9.15 6.75 25.77
CA MET A 517 -7.80 7.07 26.28
C MET A 517 -6.70 6.33 25.50
N TYR A 518 -5.77 7.09 24.91
CA TYR A 518 -4.73 6.57 24.02
C TYR A 518 -3.38 7.28 24.25
N LEU A 519 -2.28 6.60 23.92
CA LEU A 519 -0.93 7.17 23.82
C LEU A 519 -0.43 7.09 22.37
N ALA A 520 0.41 8.03 21.96
CA ALA A 520 1.06 8.01 20.64
C ALA A 520 2.44 8.69 20.68
N ASN A 521 3.39 8.22 19.87
CA ASN A 521 4.66 8.90 19.66
C ASN A 521 4.59 9.79 18.41
N LYS A 522 4.90 11.08 18.58
CA LYS A 522 4.96 12.09 17.51
C LYS A 522 6.39 12.60 17.33
N LEU A 523 6.79 12.83 16.09
CA LEU A 523 8.02 13.52 15.72
C LEU A 523 7.79 15.04 15.80
N VAL A 524 8.56 15.71 16.67
CA VAL A 524 8.51 17.16 16.89
C VAL A 524 9.94 17.71 16.76
N ASP A 525 10.18 18.59 15.80
CA ASP A 525 11.50 19.18 15.54
C ASP A 525 12.64 18.15 15.40
N GLY A 526 12.33 16.98 14.81
CA GLY A 526 13.26 15.84 14.66
C GLY A 526 13.36 14.91 15.87
N HIS A 527 12.81 15.30 17.02
CA HIS A 527 12.84 14.54 18.27
C HIS A 527 11.54 13.71 18.43
N ILE A 528 11.63 12.47 18.91
CA ILE A 528 10.45 11.63 19.17
C ILE A 528 9.90 11.96 20.56
N LYS A 529 8.60 12.27 20.67
CA LYS A 529 7.93 12.59 21.93
C LYS A 529 6.61 11.85 22.10
N THR A 530 6.39 11.28 23.28
CA THR A 530 5.15 10.59 23.67
C THR A 530 4.08 11.56 24.16
N PHE A 531 2.86 11.40 23.64
CA PHE A 531 1.66 12.14 24.03
C PHE A 531 0.57 11.19 24.52
N ILE A 532 -0.35 11.71 25.35
CA ILE A 532 -1.57 11.05 25.82
C ILE A 532 -2.81 11.90 25.48
N THR A 533 -3.93 11.25 25.21
CA THR A 533 -5.26 11.86 25.03
C THR A 533 -6.27 11.22 25.98
N TYR A 534 -7.25 12.01 26.44
CA TYR A 534 -8.39 11.59 27.28
C TYR A 534 -9.74 11.82 26.58
N ASN A 535 -9.71 12.21 25.30
CA ASN A 535 -10.87 12.52 24.46
C ASN A 535 -10.66 12.01 23.03
N LYS A 536 -10.27 10.73 22.93
CA LYS A 536 -10.24 9.95 21.68
C LYS A 536 -9.41 10.57 20.55
N GLY A 537 -8.35 11.29 20.92
CA GLY A 537 -7.43 11.94 19.99
C GLY A 537 -7.80 13.37 19.58
N GLN A 538 -8.89 13.94 20.10
CA GLN A 538 -9.24 15.33 19.82
C GLN A 538 -8.24 16.34 20.44
N THR A 539 -7.67 16.03 21.61
CA THR A 539 -6.58 16.80 22.22
C THR A 539 -5.52 15.90 22.82
N TRP A 540 -4.25 16.27 22.61
CA TRP A 540 -3.07 15.52 23.02
C TRP A 540 -2.18 16.36 23.94
N ALA A 541 -1.58 15.73 24.95
CA ALA A 541 -0.67 16.38 25.90
C ALA A 541 0.56 15.50 26.16
N LEU A 542 1.72 16.11 26.41
CA LEU A 542 2.93 15.41 26.85
C LEU A 542 2.72 14.74 28.22
N LEU A 543 3.36 13.60 28.44
CA LEU A 543 3.36 12.90 29.73
C LEU A 543 4.17 13.68 30.80
N PRO A 544 3.63 13.88 32.01
CA PRO A 544 4.39 14.47 33.10
C PRO A 544 5.45 13.47 33.60
N ALA A 545 6.67 13.97 33.81
CA ALA A 545 7.75 13.17 34.41
C ALA A 545 7.46 12.85 35.89
N PRO A 546 7.99 11.72 36.42
CA PRO A 546 7.94 11.44 37.85
C PRO A 546 8.71 12.51 38.64
N ALA A 547 8.19 12.87 39.82
CA ALA A 547 8.82 13.87 40.69
C ALA A 547 10.10 13.35 41.38
N THR A 548 10.28 12.03 41.48
CA THR A 548 11.47 11.41 42.08
C THR A 548 11.95 10.20 41.28
N ASP A 549 13.25 9.92 41.36
CA ASP A 549 13.85 8.67 40.88
C ASP A 549 13.55 7.48 41.81
N VAL A 550 14.08 6.30 41.47
CA VAL A 550 13.93 5.05 42.25
C VAL A 550 14.56 5.13 43.65
N VAL A 551 15.56 6.01 43.84
CA VAL A 551 16.28 6.22 45.10
C VAL A 551 15.57 7.27 45.99
N GLY A 552 14.66 8.06 45.42
CA GLY A 552 13.91 9.13 46.08
C GLY A 552 14.49 10.53 45.90
N ASN A 553 15.47 10.73 45.01
CA ASN A 553 16.00 12.05 44.69
C ASN A 553 15.00 12.82 43.81
N ASN A 554 14.89 14.14 44.01
CA ASN A 554 13.97 15.01 43.27
C ASN A 554 14.43 15.22 41.81
N LEU A 555 13.56 14.92 40.85
CA LEU A 555 13.86 15.03 39.41
C LEU A 555 13.39 16.37 38.83
N HIS A 556 14.34 17.22 38.43
CA HIS A 556 14.04 18.54 37.84
C HIS A 556 13.72 18.45 36.34
N CYS A 557 12.60 17.81 35.99
CA CYS A 557 12.07 17.72 34.62
C CYS A 557 10.73 18.47 34.52
N ILE A 558 10.64 19.49 33.66
CA ILE A 558 9.51 20.42 33.59
C ILE A 558 9.01 20.56 32.15
N LEU A 559 7.69 20.39 31.97
CA LEU A 559 6.97 20.57 30.71
C LEU A 559 7.03 22.04 30.23
N PRO A 560 7.06 22.32 28.91
CA PRO A 560 7.04 21.36 27.79
C PRO A 560 8.45 20.93 27.31
N PHE A 561 9.51 21.40 27.96
CA PHE A 561 10.90 21.17 27.53
C PHE A 561 11.38 19.77 27.85
N CYS A 562 11.02 19.25 29.03
CA CYS A 562 11.34 17.91 29.48
C CYS A 562 10.06 17.16 29.87
N SER A 563 9.98 15.88 29.50
CA SER A 563 8.80 15.03 29.65
C SER A 563 9.20 13.56 29.89
N LEU A 564 8.24 12.74 30.31
CA LEU A 564 8.37 11.29 30.21
C LEU A 564 8.10 10.85 28.76
N HIS A 565 8.92 9.93 28.25
CA HIS A 565 8.77 9.32 26.94
C HIS A 565 8.81 7.80 27.08
N LEU A 566 7.95 7.10 26.33
CA LEU A 566 7.75 5.65 26.42
C LEU A 566 7.90 4.99 25.05
N HIS A 567 8.52 3.82 25.05
CA HIS A 567 8.42 2.88 23.94
C HIS A 567 7.02 2.25 24.01
N LEU A 568 6.26 2.30 22.92
CA LEU A 568 4.87 1.87 22.89
C LEU A 568 4.76 0.44 22.37
N GLU A 569 4.63 0.28 21.05
CA GLU A 569 4.27 -1.00 20.42
C GLU A 569 5.22 -1.38 19.26
N MET A 570 6.13 -0.48 18.87
CA MET A 570 7.13 -0.72 17.83
C MET A 570 8.39 -1.43 18.37
N SER A 571 8.38 -2.76 18.38
CA SER A 571 9.61 -3.56 18.31
C SER A 571 9.58 -4.50 17.10
N GLU A 572 10.55 -4.33 16.19
CA GLU A 572 10.73 -5.22 15.01
C GLU A 572 11.46 -6.52 15.37
N ASN A 573 11.89 -6.65 16.63
CA ASN A 573 12.60 -7.79 17.19
C ASN A 573 11.83 -8.31 18.43
N PRO A 574 11.30 -9.55 18.41
CA PRO A 574 10.52 -10.10 19.53
C PRO A 574 11.36 -10.38 20.80
N TYR A 575 12.69 -10.16 20.74
CA TYR A 575 13.61 -10.36 21.87
C TYR A 575 14.07 -9.05 22.55
N THR A 576 13.50 -7.89 22.20
CA THR A 576 13.84 -6.59 22.81
C THR A 576 12.63 -5.88 23.40
N SER A 577 12.81 -5.29 24.59
CA SER A 577 11.92 -4.32 25.24
C SER A 577 10.46 -4.75 25.37
N GLY A 578 10.09 -5.24 26.56
CA GLY A 578 8.70 -5.54 26.90
C GLY A 578 7.78 -4.34 26.64
N PRO A 579 6.65 -4.51 25.92
CA PRO A 579 5.81 -3.41 25.44
C PRO A 579 5.08 -2.70 26.58
N ILE A 580 4.48 -1.54 26.27
CA ILE A 580 3.56 -0.87 27.19
C ILE A 580 2.36 -1.78 27.51
N THR A 581 2.00 -1.88 28.79
CA THR A 581 0.94 -2.77 29.28
C THR A 581 -0.11 -2.06 30.12
N SER A 582 -1.37 -2.39 29.83
CA SER A 582 -2.57 -2.08 30.60
C SER A 582 -3.58 -3.22 30.42
N LYS A 583 -4.61 -3.31 31.28
CA LYS A 583 -5.61 -4.39 31.23
C LYS A 583 -7.00 -3.90 31.63
N LYS A 584 -8.04 -4.39 30.94
CA LYS A 584 -9.46 -4.16 31.23
C LYS A 584 -9.87 -4.56 32.67
N SER A 585 -9.10 -5.46 33.29
CA SER A 585 -9.27 -5.87 34.68
C SER A 585 -8.70 -4.89 35.71
N VAL A 586 -7.76 -4.01 35.32
CA VAL A 586 -6.97 -3.16 36.21
C VAL A 586 -6.97 -1.68 35.75
N PRO A 587 -8.15 -1.04 35.62
CA PRO A 587 -8.27 0.29 35.02
C PRO A 587 -7.44 1.35 35.76
N GLY A 588 -6.78 2.20 34.98
CA GLY A 588 -5.94 3.29 35.47
C GLY A 588 -4.48 2.91 35.77
N ILE A 589 -4.14 1.61 35.78
CA ILE A 589 -2.73 1.18 35.83
C ILE A 589 -2.19 0.99 34.40
N ILE A 590 -1.07 1.65 34.13
CA ILE A 590 -0.30 1.51 32.88
C ILE A 590 1.17 1.38 33.29
N VAL A 591 1.88 0.41 32.70
CA VAL A 591 3.33 0.20 32.91
C VAL A 591 4.02 0.23 31.55
N GLY A 592 5.16 0.91 31.44
CA GLY A 592 5.92 0.95 30.19
C GLY A 592 7.40 1.28 30.40
N THR A 593 8.21 0.83 29.44
CA THR A 593 9.65 1.11 29.36
C THR A 593 9.87 2.42 28.60
N GLY A 594 10.84 3.23 29.01
CA GLY A 594 11.07 4.54 28.40
C GLY A 594 12.21 5.31 29.05
N ASN A 595 12.21 6.64 28.89
CA ASN A 595 13.21 7.53 29.48
C ASN A 595 12.59 8.90 29.83
N ILE A 596 13.31 9.69 30.61
CA ILE A 596 12.95 11.08 30.94
C ILE A 596 13.91 12.01 30.20
N GLY A 597 13.38 13.00 29.47
CA GLY A 597 14.25 13.94 28.75
C GLY A 597 13.52 14.82 27.74
N ILE A 598 14.28 15.23 26.72
CA ILE A 598 13.79 16.04 25.59
C ILE A 598 13.25 15.19 24.43
N GLU A 599 13.56 13.89 24.41
CA GLU A 599 13.19 12.94 23.36
C GLU A 599 13.19 11.49 23.89
N LEU A 600 12.55 10.59 23.16
CA LEU A 600 12.61 9.14 23.38
C LEU A 600 13.99 8.59 22.97
N SER A 601 14.74 8.05 23.93
CA SER A 601 16.08 7.47 23.69
C SER A 601 16.12 5.95 23.88
N SER A 602 17.06 5.29 23.21
CA SER A 602 17.40 3.87 23.42
C SER A 602 18.47 3.65 24.50
N SER A 603 19.10 4.72 24.98
CA SER A 603 19.98 4.74 26.15
C SER A 603 19.26 5.33 27.36
N ASN A 604 19.74 5.02 28.57
CA ASN A 604 19.14 5.43 29.85
C ASN A 604 17.66 5.04 29.96
N LEU A 605 17.36 3.81 29.57
CA LEU A 605 16.03 3.22 29.74
C LEU A 605 15.72 2.99 31.22
N GLY A 606 14.46 3.13 31.57
CA GLY A 606 13.90 2.75 32.87
C GLY A 606 12.42 2.41 32.72
N MET A 607 11.84 1.85 33.76
CA MET A 607 10.43 1.46 33.76
C MET A 607 9.58 2.39 34.60
N PHE A 608 8.42 2.75 34.06
CA PHE A 608 7.52 3.72 34.65
C PHE A 608 6.11 3.14 34.82
N ILE A 609 5.49 3.46 35.95
CA ILE A 609 4.11 3.09 36.28
C ILE A 609 3.27 4.33 36.61
N THR A 610 2.06 4.37 36.08
CA THR A 610 0.95 5.18 36.61
C THR A 610 -0.02 4.28 37.35
N SER A 611 -0.68 4.81 38.38
CA SER A 611 -1.80 4.17 39.06
C SER A 611 -3.13 4.94 38.96
N ASP A 612 -3.12 6.07 38.24
CA ASP A 612 -4.18 7.08 38.17
C ASP A 612 -4.46 7.56 36.73
N ALA A 613 -4.33 6.66 35.74
CA ALA A 613 -4.55 6.92 34.32
C ALA A 613 -3.61 7.95 33.66
N GLY A 614 -2.38 8.07 34.12
CA GLY A 614 -1.32 8.88 33.49
C GLY A 614 -1.21 10.31 34.03
N ASN A 615 -1.90 10.61 35.14
CA ASN A 615 -1.81 11.90 35.82
C ASN A 615 -0.54 12.00 36.67
N SER A 616 -0.12 10.92 37.35
CA SER A 616 1.15 10.82 38.05
C SER A 616 1.90 9.52 37.73
N TRP A 617 3.16 9.68 37.30
CA TRP A 617 4.07 8.58 37.01
C TRP A 617 5.08 8.40 38.14
N ARG A 618 5.60 7.16 38.27
CA ARG A 618 6.68 6.74 39.18
C ARG A 618 7.65 5.87 38.39
N GLN A 619 8.96 6.03 38.61
CA GLN A 619 9.95 5.05 38.15
C GLN A 619 9.94 3.85 39.12
N ILE A 620 10.09 2.63 38.60
CA ILE A 620 10.09 1.39 39.40
C ILE A 620 11.35 0.55 39.24
N PHE A 621 11.99 0.58 38.07
CA PHE A 621 13.24 -0.13 37.79
C PHE A 621 14.13 0.69 36.83
N ASP A 622 15.44 0.49 36.92
CA ASP A 622 16.47 1.08 36.05
C ASP A 622 16.92 0.11 34.94
N GLU A 623 16.29 -1.05 34.85
CA GLU A 623 16.51 -2.11 33.86
C GLU A 623 15.15 -2.58 33.31
N GLU A 624 15.14 -3.34 32.22
CA GLU A 624 13.90 -3.88 31.64
C GLU A 624 13.41 -5.12 32.40
N TYR A 625 12.17 -5.09 32.88
CA TYR A 625 11.44 -6.21 33.47
C TYR A 625 10.13 -6.42 32.71
N ASN A 626 9.83 -7.68 32.40
CA ASN A 626 8.48 -8.05 31.95
C ASN A 626 7.53 -8.02 33.16
N ILE A 627 6.31 -7.51 32.97
CA ILE A 627 5.34 -7.26 34.05
C ILE A 627 4.04 -8.00 33.78
N TRP A 628 3.55 -8.73 34.79
CA TRP A 628 2.26 -9.42 34.75
C TRP A 628 1.35 -8.97 35.91
N PHE A 629 0.05 -8.93 35.63
CA PHE A 629 -1.00 -8.58 36.58
C PHE A 629 -1.64 -9.88 37.14
N LEU A 630 -1.32 -10.22 38.39
CA LEU A 630 -1.89 -11.38 39.10
C LEU A 630 -3.23 -11.00 39.75
N ASP A 631 -4.17 -11.95 39.93
CA ASP A 631 -5.48 -11.74 40.59
C ASP A 631 -6.16 -10.41 40.17
N ASN A 632 -6.39 -10.21 38.87
CA ASN A 632 -7.02 -8.98 38.34
C ASN A 632 -6.36 -7.67 38.87
N GLY A 633 -5.04 -7.64 39.00
CA GLY A 633 -4.28 -6.51 39.55
C GLY A 633 -4.02 -6.59 41.06
N GLY A 634 -4.38 -7.71 41.69
CA GLY A 634 -4.10 -8.04 43.08
C GLY A 634 -2.60 -8.24 43.39
N ALA A 635 -1.75 -8.50 42.40
CA ALA A 635 -0.32 -8.24 42.51
C ALA A 635 0.28 -7.88 41.15
N LEU A 636 1.44 -7.21 41.17
CA LEU A 636 2.31 -7.05 40.02
C LEU A 636 3.51 -7.99 40.19
N LEU A 637 3.77 -8.82 39.20
CA LEU A 637 4.96 -9.67 39.08
C LEU A 637 5.94 -9.01 38.11
N GLY A 638 7.20 -8.85 38.50
CA GLY A 638 8.29 -8.41 37.63
C GLY A 638 9.38 -9.47 37.48
N VAL A 639 9.76 -9.79 36.24
CA VAL A 639 10.86 -10.72 35.91
C VAL A 639 11.83 -10.02 34.96
N LEU A 640 13.12 -10.02 35.30
CA LEU A 640 14.16 -9.31 34.55
C LEU A 640 14.25 -9.86 33.12
N HIS A 641 14.23 -8.96 32.12
CA HIS A 641 14.42 -9.29 30.72
C HIS A 641 15.92 -9.30 30.39
N ALA A 642 16.59 -10.44 30.65
CA ALA A 642 18.03 -10.56 30.47
C ALA A 642 18.44 -11.86 29.76
N ALA A 643 19.45 -11.75 28.89
CA ALA A 643 20.12 -12.90 28.27
C ALA A 643 21.05 -13.68 29.23
N THR A 644 21.09 -13.30 30.52
CA THR A 644 21.83 -13.98 31.59
C THR A 644 20.88 -14.76 32.50
N PRO A 645 21.27 -15.92 33.05
CA PRO A 645 20.34 -16.78 33.76
C PRO A 645 19.97 -16.20 35.12
N ILE A 646 18.66 -16.18 35.43
CA ILE A 646 18.08 -15.53 36.61
C ILE A 646 17.50 -16.56 37.59
N ARG A 647 17.43 -16.19 38.87
CA ARG A 647 16.82 -17.01 39.95
C ARG A 647 15.83 -16.25 40.83
N HIS A 648 15.63 -14.96 40.55
CA HIS A 648 14.84 -14.04 41.35
C HIS A 648 13.74 -13.40 40.53
N LEU A 649 12.63 -13.11 41.18
CA LEU A 649 11.52 -12.31 40.67
C LEU A 649 11.10 -11.28 41.72
N TRP A 650 10.39 -10.24 41.31
CA TRP A 650 9.88 -9.18 42.17
C TRP A 650 8.36 -9.22 42.24
N ILE A 651 7.79 -8.96 43.41
CA ILE A 651 6.33 -8.89 43.61
C ILE A 651 5.98 -7.57 44.31
N SER A 652 4.98 -6.87 43.79
CA SER A 652 4.34 -5.72 44.45
C SER A 652 2.87 -6.00 44.74
N LEU A 653 2.42 -5.67 45.95
CA LEU A 653 1.03 -5.79 46.40
C LEU A 653 0.33 -4.43 46.52
N ASP A 654 1.03 -3.33 46.23
CA ASP A 654 0.63 -1.95 46.57
C ASP A 654 0.66 -0.97 45.38
N GLU A 655 0.42 -1.50 44.18
CA GLU A 655 0.43 -0.78 42.89
C GLU A 655 1.82 -0.24 42.51
N GLY A 656 2.86 -1.06 42.72
CA GLY A 656 4.23 -0.81 42.28
C GLY A 656 5.05 0.12 43.18
N LYS A 657 4.57 0.44 44.40
CA LYS A 657 5.25 1.37 45.32
C LYS A 657 6.32 0.68 46.15
N LYS A 658 6.12 -0.60 46.47
CA LYS A 658 7.11 -1.48 47.10
C LYS A 658 7.19 -2.81 46.35
N TRP A 659 8.41 -3.26 46.12
CA TRP A 659 8.73 -4.53 45.49
C TRP A 659 9.49 -5.41 46.46
N ASP A 660 9.01 -6.64 46.68
CA ASP A 660 9.65 -7.67 47.47
C ASP A 660 10.28 -8.72 46.55
N ARG A 661 11.51 -9.17 46.86
CA ARG A 661 12.29 -10.07 46.01
C ARG A 661 12.20 -11.51 46.48
N HIS A 662 11.65 -12.38 45.65
CA HIS A 662 11.54 -13.82 45.91
C HIS A 662 12.52 -14.61 45.04
N SER A 663 12.88 -15.82 45.46
CA SER A 663 13.65 -16.78 44.67
C SER A 663 12.73 -17.88 44.15
N PHE A 664 12.65 -18.07 42.83
CA PHE A 664 11.81 -19.10 42.23
C PHE A 664 12.55 -20.42 41.95
N SER A 665 13.89 -20.42 42.06
CA SER A 665 14.75 -21.56 41.78
C SER A 665 15.99 -21.56 42.67
N LEU A 666 16.52 -22.76 42.95
CA LEU A 666 17.80 -22.96 43.63
C LEU A 666 19.00 -22.63 42.71
N ALA A 667 18.86 -22.90 41.41
CA ALA A 667 19.87 -22.64 40.37
C ALA A 667 19.37 -21.57 39.39
N PRO A 668 20.25 -20.69 38.86
CA PRO A 668 19.84 -19.69 37.89
C PRO A 668 19.43 -20.35 36.56
N LEU A 669 18.31 -19.91 35.99
CA LEU A 669 17.66 -20.44 34.80
C LEU A 669 17.70 -19.38 33.69
N TYR A 670 18.06 -19.77 32.46
CA TYR A 670 17.74 -18.99 31.27
C TYR A 670 16.24 -19.12 31.03
N VAL A 671 15.47 -18.05 31.24
CA VAL A 671 14.02 -18.05 31.09
C VAL A 671 13.69 -17.73 29.64
N ASP A 672 13.35 -18.77 28.86
CA ASP A 672 12.94 -18.62 27.46
C ASP A 672 11.48 -18.11 27.36
N GLY A 673 10.69 -18.27 28.43
CA GLY A 673 9.41 -17.58 28.56
C GLY A 673 8.60 -17.93 29.81
N VAL A 674 7.40 -17.32 29.90
CA VAL A 674 6.50 -17.42 31.04
C VAL A 674 5.09 -17.72 30.56
N LEU A 675 4.52 -18.83 31.04
CA LEU A 675 3.15 -19.25 30.81
C LEU A 675 2.27 -18.89 32.01
N MET A 676 1.11 -18.28 31.76
CA MET A 676 0.08 -17.97 32.75
C MET A 676 -1.29 -18.22 32.11
N GLU A 677 -2.24 -18.84 32.81
CA GLU A 677 -3.59 -19.05 32.27
C GLU A 677 -4.36 -17.70 32.30
N PRO A 678 -4.76 -17.14 31.14
CA PRO A 678 -5.45 -15.85 31.13
C PRO A 678 -6.84 -15.95 31.76
N GLU A 679 -7.19 -14.98 32.61
CA GLU A 679 -8.56 -14.71 33.10
C GLU A 679 -9.23 -15.87 33.87
N SER A 680 -8.44 -16.83 34.36
CA SER A 680 -8.91 -17.94 35.21
C SER A 680 -8.74 -17.65 36.71
N ASP A 681 -9.37 -18.48 37.56
CA ASP A 681 -9.15 -18.50 39.01
C ASP A 681 -7.85 -19.24 39.42
N ASN A 682 -7.05 -19.73 38.45
CA ASN A 682 -5.89 -20.56 38.73
C ASN A 682 -4.66 -19.71 39.04
N HIS A 683 -4.23 -19.74 40.30
CA HIS A 683 -3.15 -18.93 40.86
C HIS A 683 -1.76 -19.52 40.54
N ILE A 684 -1.53 -19.89 39.27
CA ILE A 684 -0.36 -20.67 38.83
C ILE A 684 0.34 -19.98 37.67
N ILE A 685 1.68 -19.97 37.72
CA ILE A 685 2.57 -19.43 36.69
C ILE A 685 3.64 -20.49 36.41
N THR A 686 3.94 -20.75 35.14
CA THR A 686 4.97 -21.73 34.76
C THR A 686 6.04 -21.03 33.94
N PHE A 687 7.24 -20.89 34.50
CA PHE A 687 8.41 -20.47 33.73
C PHE A 687 8.93 -21.67 32.94
N PHE A 688 9.29 -21.47 31.68
CA PHE A 688 9.99 -22.48 30.88
C PHE A 688 11.35 -21.94 30.45
N GLY A 689 12.34 -22.83 30.40
CA GLY A 689 13.72 -22.41 30.21
C GLY A 689 14.73 -23.56 30.25
N HIS A 690 16.00 -23.22 30.37
CA HIS A 690 17.10 -24.17 30.49
C HIS A 690 18.17 -23.71 31.50
N PHE A 691 18.87 -24.64 32.17
CA PHE A 691 19.99 -24.29 33.06
C PHE A 691 21.29 -24.04 32.29
N SER A 692 21.39 -24.55 31.06
CA SER A 692 22.51 -24.37 30.13
C SER A 692 22.05 -24.68 28.71
N HIS A 693 22.65 -24.12 27.66
CA HIS A 693 22.28 -24.37 26.25
C HIS A 693 22.51 -25.84 25.79
N ARG A 694 22.80 -26.76 26.71
CA ARG A 694 22.91 -28.22 26.52
C ARG A 694 22.19 -29.03 27.62
N SER A 695 21.40 -28.38 28.48
CA SER A 695 20.57 -29.06 29.48
C SER A 695 19.18 -29.33 28.91
N GLU A 696 18.54 -30.39 29.40
CA GLU A 696 17.12 -30.67 29.16
C GLU A 696 16.23 -29.46 29.53
N TRP A 697 15.12 -29.28 28.81
CA TRP A 697 14.13 -28.25 29.11
C TRP A 697 13.61 -28.36 30.54
N GLN A 698 13.56 -27.23 31.25
CA GLN A 698 13.11 -27.11 32.63
C GLN A 698 11.82 -26.31 32.69
N LEU A 699 10.87 -26.78 33.47
CA LEU A 699 9.65 -26.06 33.81
C LEU A 699 9.60 -25.81 35.31
N ILE A 700 9.39 -24.57 35.71
CA ILE A 700 9.21 -24.17 37.10
C ILE A 700 7.81 -23.63 37.28
N LYS A 701 6.96 -24.45 37.90
CA LYS A 701 5.63 -24.08 38.37
C LYS A 701 5.76 -23.27 39.65
N ILE A 702 5.03 -22.17 39.73
CA ILE A 702 4.96 -21.25 40.85
C ILE A 702 3.48 -21.07 41.20
N ASP A 703 3.06 -21.56 42.36
CA ASP A 703 1.74 -21.27 42.94
C ASP A 703 1.84 -20.00 43.78
N TYR A 704 1.00 -19.01 43.47
CA TYR A 704 0.94 -17.72 44.14
C TYR A 704 -0.32 -17.53 45.01
N THR A 705 -1.09 -18.59 45.26
CA THR A 705 -2.23 -18.56 46.21
C THR A 705 -1.78 -18.07 47.59
N GLY A 706 -0.55 -18.43 48.01
CA GLY A 706 0.08 -17.98 49.27
C GLY A 706 0.25 -16.47 49.43
N LEU A 707 0.10 -15.67 48.36
CA LEU A 707 0.09 -14.20 48.43
C LEU A 707 -1.20 -13.64 49.05
N PHE A 708 -2.33 -14.36 48.94
CA PHE A 708 -3.66 -13.84 49.27
C PHE A 708 -4.35 -14.72 50.33
N SER A 709 -4.48 -14.20 51.55
CA SER A 709 -4.88 -15.02 52.70
C SER A 709 -6.38 -15.29 52.84
N ARG A 710 -7.22 -14.60 52.07
CA ARG A 710 -8.68 -14.68 52.08
C ARG A 710 -9.29 -13.97 50.86
N ARG A 711 -10.61 -14.11 50.65
CA ARG A 711 -11.37 -13.22 49.74
C ARG A 711 -11.53 -11.81 50.34
N CYS A 712 -11.64 -10.81 49.47
CA CYS A 712 -11.84 -9.42 49.88
C CYS A 712 -13.26 -9.17 50.41
N MET A 713 -13.37 -8.26 51.39
CA MET A 713 -14.60 -7.75 51.97
C MET A 713 -14.73 -6.26 51.67
N ASP A 714 -15.89 -5.65 51.91
CA ASP A 714 -16.18 -4.22 51.63
C ASP A 714 -15.09 -3.26 52.15
N GLY A 715 -14.52 -3.54 53.33
CA GLY A 715 -13.45 -2.76 53.94
C GLY A 715 -12.07 -2.86 53.27
N ASP A 716 -11.88 -3.79 52.33
CA ASP A 716 -10.66 -3.95 51.53
C ASP A 716 -10.68 -3.13 50.23
N TYR A 717 -11.80 -2.50 49.88
CA TYR A 717 -11.94 -1.72 48.66
C TYR A 717 -11.83 -0.21 48.90
N GLN A 718 -11.43 0.52 47.86
CA GLN A 718 -11.38 1.97 47.82
C GLN A 718 -11.98 2.46 46.50
N THR A 719 -12.75 3.55 46.56
CA THR A 719 -13.18 4.25 45.35
C THR A 719 -12.03 5.10 44.80
N TRP A 720 -11.80 5.00 43.51
CA TRP A 720 -10.94 5.90 42.74
C TRP A 720 -11.79 6.61 41.69
N LEU A 721 -11.62 7.93 41.58
CA LEU A 721 -12.36 8.79 40.68
C LEU A 721 -11.48 9.13 39.48
N LEU A 722 -11.92 8.78 38.27
CA LEU A 722 -11.20 9.11 37.05
C LEU A 722 -11.20 10.63 36.83
N HIS A 723 -10.05 11.18 36.46
CA HIS A 723 -9.90 12.61 36.14
C HIS A 723 -8.80 12.88 35.11
N ASN A 724 -8.90 13.99 34.40
CA ASN A 724 -7.83 14.57 33.60
C ASN A 724 -7.35 15.86 34.27
N LYS A 725 -6.18 15.81 34.94
CA LYS A 725 -5.52 16.95 35.60
C LYS A 725 -6.42 17.72 36.60
N GLY A 726 -7.40 17.03 37.18
CA GLY A 726 -8.39 17.58 38.13
C GLY A 726 -9.82 17.68 37.55
N GLU A 727 -9.98 17.69 36.23
CA GLU A 727 -11.31 17.67 35.60
C GLU A 727 -11.94 16.28 35.70
N LEU A 728 -13.16 16.22 36.23
CA LEU A 728 -13.84 14.98 36.64
C LEU A 728 -14.74 14.36 35.56
N CYS A 729 -14.90 15.03 34.42
CA CYS A 729 -15.76 14.59 33.32
C CYS A 729 -14.89 14.13 32.14
N VAL A 730 -14.63 12.82 32.06
CA VAL A 730 -13.87 12.19 30.97
C VAL A 730 -14.87 11.47 30.06
N MET A 731 -14.77 11.66 28.74
CA MET A 731 -15.74 11.17 27.76
C MET A 731 -17.21 11.49 28.13
N GLY A 732 -17.43 12.64 28.77
CA GLY A 732 -18.75 13.11 29.18
C GLY A 732 -19.32 12.43 30.43
N GLU A 733 -18.54 11.62 31.15
CA GLU A 733 -18.95 10.93 32.37
C GLU A 733 -18.01 11.20 33.54
N LYS A 734 -18.58 11.21 34.74
CA LYS A 734 -17.87 11.15 36.01
C LYS A 734 -17.88 9.69 36.48
N GLN A 735 -16.78 9.00 36.25
CA GLN A 735 -16.64 7.55 36.48
C GLN A 735 -15.92 7.27 37.82
N VAL A 736 -16.61 6.56 38.71
CA VAL A 736 -16.05 6.03 39.96
C VAL A 736 -15.74 4.55 39.79
N TYR A 737 -14.47 4.21 39.81
CA TYR A 737 -14.01 2.84 39.84
C TYR A 737 -13.85 2.36 41.29
N MET A 738 -14.14 1.09 41.54
CA MET A 738 -13.77 0.43 42.80
C MET A 738 -12.47 -0.33 42.58
N LYS A 739 -11.40 0.04 43.29
CA LYS A 739 -10.10 -0.66 43.30
C LYS A 739 -9.92 -1.37 44.64
N ARG A 740 -9.10 -2.44 44.68
CA ARG A 740 -8.63 -3.00 45.96
C ARG A 740 -7.70 -1.98 46.63
N ARG A 741 -7.65 -1.97 47.97
CA ARG A 741 -6.70 -1.13 48.71
C ARG A 741 -5.26 -1.62 48.49
N PRO A 742 -4.32 -0.75 48.12
CA PRO A 742 -2.90 -1.09 48.01
C PRO A 742 -2.38 -1.73 49.30
N GLY A 743 -1.76 -2.91 49.18
CA GLY A 743 -1.21 -3.69 50.30
C GLY A 743 -2.16 -4.70 50.94
N ASN A 744 -3.47 -4.68 50.68
CA ASN A 744 -4.39 -5.66 51.25
C ASN A 744 -4.26 -7.02 50.53
N ARG A 745 -3.81 -8.06 51.27
CA ARG A 745 -3.62 -9.43 50.76
C ARG A 745 -4.94 -10.22 50.67
N CYS A 746 -5.81 -9.87 49.73
CA CYS A 746 -7.05 -10.61 49.49
C CYS A 746 -7.36 -10.81 47.99
N MET A 747 -7.95 -11.96 47.67
CA MET A 747 -8.46 -12.32 46.35
C MET A 747 -9.72 -11.52 46.01
N LEU A 748 -9.81 -11.06 44.76
CA LEU A 748 -11.02 -10.41 44.25
C LEU A 748 -12.16 -11.43 44.03
N ALA A 749 -13.39 -10.93 43.89
CA ALA A 749 -14.55 -11.76 43.56
C ALA A 749 -14.78 -11.78 42.03
N GLN A 750 -15.27 -12.90 41.50
CA GLN A 750 -15.43 -13.12 40.06
C GLN A 750 -16.46 -12.16 39.44
N ASP A 751 -17.60 -11.96 40.12
CA ASP A 751 -18.69 -11.05 39.69
C ASP A 751 -18.46 -9.57 40.07
N TYR A 752 -17.21 -9.15 40.32
CA TYR A 752 -16.91 -7.83 40.89
C TYR A 752 -17.11 -6.69 39.88
N SER A 753 -18.10 -5.82 40.14
CA SER A 753 -18.37 -4.62 39.36
C SER A 753 -17.30 -3.53 39.55
N ARG A 754 -16.33 -3.52 38.63
CA ARG A 754 -15.19 -2.59 38.64
C ARG A 754 -15.59 -1.10 38.57
N ILE A 755 -16.71 -0.79 37.91
CA ILE A 755 -17.32 0.55 37.90
C ILE A 755 -18.39 0.57 39.01
N TYR A 756 -18.17 1.39 40.04
CA TYR A 756 -19.11 1.57 41.15
C TYR A 756 -20.27 2.50 40.76
N SER A 757 -19.96 3.59 40.05
CA SER A 757 -20.95 4.45 39.43
C SER A 757 -20.37 5.16 38.21
N SER A 758 -21.25 5.44 37.23
CA SER A 758 -20.97 6.43 36.20
C SER A 758 -22.11 7.44 36.17
N GLU A 759 -21.77 8.71 36.34
CA GLU A 759 -22.71 9.83 36.31
C GLU A 759 -22.45 10.69 35.06
N PRO A 760 -23.34 10.72 34.06
CA PRO A 760 -23.13 11.51 32.85
C PRO A 760 -23.21 13.02 33.14
N CYS A 761 -22.14 13.73 32.77
CA CYS A 761 -21.94 15.17 32.97
C CYS A 761 -22.81 16.00 32.01
N LEU A 762 -22.82 17.33 32.21
CA LEU A 762 -23.33 18.27 31.20
C LEU A 762 -22.30 18.42 30.08
N CYS A 763 -22.76 18.47 28.82
CA CYS A 763 -21.86 18.63 27.68
C CYS A 763 -21.16 20.00 27.65
N THR A 764 -19.86 19.97 27.37
CA THR A 764 -18.93 21.10 27.25
C THR A 764 -18.32 21.15 25.85
N ALA A 765 -17.51 22.17 25.53
CA ALA A 765 -16.75 22.23 24.28
C ALA A 765 -15.61 21.17 24.18
N TYR A 766 -15.33 20.43 25.25
CA TYR A 766 -14.39 19.30 25.27
C TYR A 766 -15.05 17.98 24.81
N ASP A 767 -16.39 17.94 24.75
CA ASP A 767 -17.17 16.76 24.35
C ASP A 767 -17.53 16.74 22.84
N PHE A 768 -17.15 17.80 22.10
CA PHE A 768 -17.38 17.94 20.66
C PHE A 768 -16.08 18.20 19.91
N GLU A 769 -15.81 17.38 18.90
CA GLU A 769 -14.74 17.57 17.91
C GLU A 769 -15.22 18.41 16.72
N CYS A 770 -14.29 18.88 15.88
CA CYS A 770 -14.65 19.61 14.66
C CYS A 770 -15.20 18.64 13.62
N ASP A 771 -16.22 19.06 12.88
CA ASP A 771 -16.81 18.25 11.81
C ASP A 771 -15.97 18.31 10.53
N TYR A 772 -16.24 17.42 9.56
CA TYR A 772 -15.50 17.37 8.31
C TYR A 772 -15.52 18.71 7.56
N GLY A 773 -14.33 19.16 7.16
CA GLY A 773 -14.14 20.48 6.56
C GLY A 773 -14.10 21.65 7.55
N TRP A 774 -14.03 21.39 8.85
CA TRP A 774 -13.82 22.39 9.88
C TRP A 774 -12.53 22.13 10.66
N GLU A 775 -11.75 23.18 10.84
CA GLU A 775 -10.43 23.16 11.48
C GLU A 775 -10.49 23.95 12.80
N ARG A 776 -9.84 23.43 13.86
CA ARG A 776 -9.78 24.06 15.18
C ARG A 776 -8.77 25.21 15.17
N GLN A 777 -9.26 26.41 15.44
CA GLN A 777 -8.46 27.62 15.56
C GLN A 777 -7.76 27.71 16.92
N THR A 778 -6.83 28.66 17.03
CA THR A 778 -6.06 28.95 18.27
C THR A 778 -6.92 29.42 19.44
N ASP A 779 -8.17 29.84 19.20
CA ASP A 779 -9.17 30.16 20.24
C ASP A 779 -10.00 28.93 20.69
N GLY A 780 -9.66 27.74 20.18
CA GLY A 780 -10.33 26.46 20.46
C GLY A 780 -11.61 26.21 19.65
N LYS A 781 -12.12 27.20 18.89
CA LYS A 781 -13.34 27.04 18.10
C LYS A 781 -13.07 26.34 16.77
N CYS A 782 -14.03 25.55 16.31
CA CYS A 782 -14.05 25.03 14.96
C CYS A 782 -14.50 26.13 13.99
N SER A 783 -13.76 26.30 12.89
CA SER A 783 -14.03 27.25 11.81
C SER A 783 -14.01 26.51 10.46
N PRO A 784 -14.73 26.95 9.42
CA PRO A 784 -14.70 26.25 8.15
C PRO A 784 -13.33 26.42 7.51
N ALA A 785 -12.72 25.31 7.10
CA ALA A 785 -11.45 25.30 6.42
C ALA A 785 -11.52 26.09 5.10
N PHE A 786 -10.42 26.69 4.67
CA PHE A 786 -10.37 27.52 3.44
C PHE A 786 -10.85 26.78 2.17
N TRP A 787 -10.77 25.46 2.18
CA TRP A 787 -11.12 24.56 1.08
C TRP A 787 -12.56 24.04 1.14
N PHE A 788 -13.26 24.24 2.25
CA PHE A 788 -14.60 23.72 2.52
C PHE A 788 -15.65 24.82 2.48
N ASN A 789 -16.82 24.51 1.91
CA ASN A 789 -17.96 25.42 1.88
C ASN A 789 -19.13 24.79 2.65
N PRO A 790 -19.47 25.28 3.86
CA PRO A 790 -20.58 24.75 4.65
C PRO A 790 -21.92 24.73 3.91
N ASN A 791 -22.17 25.69 3.01
CA ASN A 791 -23.40 25.73 2.22
C ASN A 791 -23.44 24.60 1.16
N GLY A 792 -22.29 24.00 0.83
CA GLY A 792 -22.16 22.85 -0.06
C GLY A 792 -22.52 21.51 0.59
N ALA A 793 -22.49 21.36 1.92
CA ALA A 793 -22.58 20.06 2.60
C ALA A 793 -23.90 19.28 2.37
N ALA A 794 -24.96 19.93 1.87
CA ALA A 794 -26.23 19.30 1.52
C ALA A 794 -26.14 18.51 0.19
N LYS A 795 -25.50 17.33 0.24
CA LYS A 795 -25.63 16.27 -0.78
C LYS A 795 -27.10 15.81 -0.89
N SER A 796 -27.48 15.24 -2.04
CA SER A 796 -28.88 14.98 -2.50
C SER A 796 -29.93 14.81 -1.37
N CYS A 797 -30.93 15.69 -1.36
CA CYS A 797 -32.06 15.63 -0.43
C CYS A 797 -33.35 16.03 -1.14
N SER A 798 -34.38 15.20 -1.01
CA SER A 798 -35.68 15.43 -1.64
C SER A 798 -36.46 16.57 -0.96
N SER A 799 -37.35 17.23 -1.71
CA SER A 799 -38.06 18.46 -1.30
C SER A 799 -39.09 18.31 -0.16
N SER A 800 -39.26 17.10 0.38
CA SER A 800 -40.10 16.80 1.54
C SER A 800 -39.31 16.45 2.81
N GLN A 801 -37.98 16.35 2.71
CA GLN A 801 -37.10 15.93 3.80
C GLN A 801 -36.46 17.14 4.52
N SER A 802 -35.91 16.87 5.70
CA SER A 802 -35.04 17.82 6.42
C SER A 802 -33.73 17.12 6.77
N PHE A 803 -32.61 17.79 6.49
CA PHE A 803 -31.27 17.29 6.82
C PHE A 803 -30.76 17.96 8.09
N LEU A 804 -29.85 17.28 8.79
CA LEU A 804 -29.10 17.85 9.90
C LEU A 804 -27.90 18.60 9.32
N ASN A 805 -28.00 19.93 9.26
CA ASN A 805 -26.88 20.76 8.85
C ASN A 805 -25.89 20.93 10.00
N SER A 806 -24.60 20.75 9.71
CA SER A 806 -23.55 20.87 10.71
C SER A 806 -23.41 22.30 11.22
N THR A 807 -23.02 22.43 12.48
CA THR A 807 -22.60 23.68 13.14
C THR A 807 -21.10 23.93 12.98
N GLY A 808 -20.37 22.96 12.41
CA GLY A 808 -18.92 22.84 12.47
C GLY A 808 -18.40 21.95 13.60
N TYR A 809 -19.30 21.39 14.41
CA TYR A 809 -19.00 20.52 15.54
C TYR A 809 -19.79 19.21 15.43
N ARG A 810 -19.15 18.10 15.77
CA ARG A 810 -19.80 16.79 15.97
C ARG A 810 -19.43 16.26 17.36
N LYS A 811 -20.34 15.54 18.02
CA LYS A 811 -20.07 14.96 19.35
C LYS A 811 -19.01 13.86 19.19
N VAL A 812 -18.01 13.82 20.07
CA VAL A 812 -17.04 12.71 20.09
C VAL A 812 -17.81 11.39 20.28
N LEU A 813 -17.51 10.36 19.49
CA LEU A 813 -18.28 9.11 19.58
C LEU A 813 -17.98 8.38 20.90
N SER A 814 -18.98 7.66 21.41
CA SER A 814 -18.97 7.05 22.76
C SER A 814 -18.90 8.04 23.93
N ASN A 815 -18.96 9.36 23.67
CA ASN A 815 -19.12 10.35 24.74
C ASN A 815 -20.57 10.38 25.25
N ASN A 816 -20.76 10.24 26.56
CA ASN A 816 -22.09 10.09 27.18
C ASN A 816 -22.61 11.36 27.90
N CYS A 817 -22.02 12.54 27.65
CA CYS A 817 -22.52 13.80 28.23
C CYS A 817 -23.98 14.07 27.84
N LYS A 818 -24.72 14.75 28.73
CA LYS A 818 -26.10 15.20 28.54
C LYS A 818 -26.13 16.65 28.07
N GLU A 819 -26.73 16.89 26.90
CA GLU A 819 -26.98 18.25 26.40
C GLU A 819 -28.09 18.95 27.22
N ARG A 820 -27.91 20.23 27.53
CA ARG A 820 -28.91 21.03 28.25
C ARG A 820 -28.77 22.51 27.91
N GLY A 821 -29.81 23.12 27.31
CA GLY A 821 -29.83 24.53 26.93
C GLY A 821 -30.27 24.75 25.48
N ARG A 822 -29.77 25.80 24.82
CA ARG A 822 -29.87 25.94 23.36
C ARG A 822 -28.81 25.07 22.69
N ASN A 823 -29.22 24.17 21.81
CA ASN A 823 -28.37 23.32 20.98
C ASN A 823 -27.43 24.17 20.10
N PHE A 824 -26.26 24.51 20.63
CA PHE A 824 -25.27 25.36 19.97
C PHE A 824 -24.30 24.54 19.12
N PHE A 825 -23.81 23.42 19.66
CA PHE A 825 -22.92 22.48 18.99
C PHE A 825 -23.68 21.41 18.21
N SER A 826 -24.80 20.90 18.73
CA SER A 826 -25.59 19.86 18.05
C SER A 826 -26.22 20.37 16.73
N PRO A 827 -26.27 19.52 15.68
CA PRO A 827 -26.59 19.94 14.32
C PRO A 827 -28.04 20.40 14.17
N LYS A 828 -28.27 21.36 13.28
CA LYS A 828 -29.56 22.05 13.12
C LYS A 828 -30.35 21.43 11.97
N ARG A 829 -31.61 21.06 12.23
CA ARG A 829 -32.53 20.62 11.16
C ARG A 829 -32.81 21.78 10.21
N VAL A 830 -32.52 21.59 8.93
CA VAL A 830 -32.80 22.54 7.84
C VAL A 830 -33.70 21.84 6.82
N ALA A 831 -34.75 22.51 6.37
CA ALA A 831 -35.64 22.00 5.32
C ALA A 831 -34.90 21.95 3.98
N CYS A 832 -35.06 20.85 3.23
CA CYS A 832 -34.39 20.69 1.95
C CYS A 832 -35.07 21.55 0.88
N HIS A 833 -34.34 22.58 0.42
CA HIS A 833 -34.76 23.43 -0.69
C HIS A 833 -34.25 22.84 -2.00
N PRO A 834 -35.02 22.90 -3.11
CA PRO A 834 -34.52 22.49 -4.42
C PRO A 834 -33.29 23.32 -4.78
N ARG A 835 -32.31 22.67 -5.42
CA ARG A 835 -31.05 23.29 -5.89
C ARG A 835 -30.88 23.02 -7.37
N ALA A 836 -30.23 23.94 -8.07
CA ALA A 836 -29.80 23.70 -9.44
C ALA A 836 -28.91 22.44 -9.48
N PRO A 837 -29.01 21.61 -10.55
CA PRO A 837 -28.08 20.51 -10.74
C PRO A 837 -26.65 21.05 -10.80
N ARG A 838 -25.70 20.38 -10.14
CA ARG A 838 -24.27 20.70 -10.20
C ARG A 838 -23.41 19.45 -9.98
N GLY A 839 -22.29 19.37 -10.68
CA GLY A 839 -21.39 18.23 -10.60
C GLY A 839 -21.95 17.05 -11.39
N LEU A 840 -22.49 17.31 -12.59
CA LEU A 840 -22.86 16.25 -13.52
C LEU A 840 -21.58 15.61 -14.09
N GLN A 841 -21.44 14.31 -13.90
CA GLN A 841 -20.32 13.51 -14.38
C GLN A 841 -20.85 12.41 -15.30
N LEU A 842 -20.28 12.30 -16.50
CA LEU A 842 -20.59 11.27 -17.49
C LEU A 842 -19.37 10.37 -17.69
N THR A 843 -19.54 9.06 -17.48
CA THR A 843 -18.47 8.06 -17.62
C THR A 843 -18.97 6.82 -18.36
N THR A 844 -18.05 5.99 -18.86
CA THR A 844 -18.34 4.64 -19.36
C THR A 844 -18.20 3.62 -18.22
N GLY A 845 -18.97 2.54 -18.24
CA GLY A 845 -19.00 1.53 -17.17
C GLY A 845 -17.68 0.75 -16.98
N ASN A 846 -16.87 0.64 -18.04
CA ASN A 846 -15.49 0.14 -18.00
C ASN A 846 -14.44 1.24 -17.73
N GLY A 847 -14.82 2.52 -17.82
CA GLY A 847 -13.92 3.67 -17.72
C GLY A 847 -13.06 3.92 -18.96
N GLU A 848 -13.30 3.22 -20.07
CA GLU A 848 -12.52 3.36 -21.31
C GLU A 848 -13.18 4.37 -22.27
N LEU A 849 -12.36 5.17 -22.97
CA LEU A 849 -12.81 6.18 -23.95
C LEU A 849 -12.80 5.66 -25.39
N SER A 850 -12.71 4.34 -25.56
CA SER A 850 -12.72 3.66 -26.86
C SER A 850 -13.56 2.40 -26.79
N ALA A 851 -14.31 2.11 -27.86
CA ALA A 851 -15.07 0.86 -27.99
C ALA A 851 -15.12 0.43 -29.47
N THR A 852 -15.37 -0.86 -29.73
CA THR A 852 -15.55 -1.35 -31.10
C THR A 852 -16.96 -1.04 -31.61
N VAL A 853 -17.09 -0.84 -32.92
CA VAL A 853 -18.39 -0.74 -33.61
C VAL A 853 -19.26 -1.97 -33.31
N GLN A 854 -20.57 -1.79 -33.18
CA GLN A 854 -21.55 -2.80 -32.76
C GLN A 854 -21.40 -3.36 -31.33
N SER A 855 -20.46 -2.88 -30.50
CA SER A 855 -20.40 -3.26 -29.08
C SER A 855 -21.42 -2.50 -28.22
N ASN A 856 -21.80 -3.09 -27.08
CA ASN A 856 -22.67 -2.47 -26.07
C ASN A 856 -21.86 -1.53 -25.18
N VAL A 857 -21.87 -0.23 -25.49
CA VAL A 857 -21.28 0.79 -24.62
C VAL A 857 -22.26 1.14 -23.51
N THR A 858 -21.85 0.99 -22.25
CA THR A 858 -22.67 1.36 -21.09
C THR A 858 -22.19 2.69 -20.52
N PHE A 859 -23.09 3.66 -20.37
CA PHE A 859 -22.84 4.98 -19.82
C PHE A 859 -23.41 5.11 -18.41
N MET A 860 -22.62 5.62 -17.47
CA MET A 860 -23.03 5.95 -16.12
C MET A 860 -23.10 7.47 -15.98
N ILE A 861 -24.19 7.96 -15.40
CA ILE A 861 -24.39 9.37 -15.08
C ILE A 861 -24.41 9.50 -13.55
N ARG A 862 -23.60 10.42 -13.03
CA ARG A 862 -23.60 10.80 -11.61
C ARG A 862 -23.87 12.30 -11.49
N LEU A 863 -24.62 12.70 -10.49
CA LEU A 863 -24.93 14.11 -10.21
C LEU A 863 -24.67 14.39 -8.72
N ASP A 864 -23.70 15.24 -8.41
CA ASP A 864 -23.29 15.47 -7.02
C ASP A 864 -24.31 16.33 -6.22
N TYR A 865 -25.04 17.24 -6.89
CA TYR A 865 -26.08 18.09 -6.30
C TYR A 865 -27.27 18.32 -7.24
N GLY A 866 -28.46 18.56 -6.68
CA GLY A 866 -29.67 18.92 -7.44
C GLY A 866 -30.39 17.74 -8.09
N ASP A 867 -30.04 16.50 -7.71
CA ASP A 867 -30.85 15.32 -7.96
C ASP A 867 -32.23 15.46 -7.28
N SER A 868 -33.30 15.22 -8.05
CA SER A 868 -34.69 15.38 -7.64
C SER A 868 -35.62 14.70 -8.66
N PRO A 869 -36.86 14.30 -8.28
CA PRO A 869 -37.85 13.80 -9.24
C PRO A 869 -38.38 14.88 -10.21
N SER A 870 -37.93 16.13 -10.05
CA SER A 870 -38.14 17.26 -10.95
C SER A 870 -36.90 17.60 -11.81
N THR A 871 -35.85 16.78 -11.76
CA THR A 871 -34.63 16.97 -12.56
C THR A 871 -34.68 16.06 -13.79
N SER A 872 -34.89 16.65 -14.96
CA SER A 872 -34.82 15.95 -16.25
C SER A 872 -33.37 15.83 -16.70
N ILE A 873 -32.94 14.61 -17.05
CA ILE A 873 -31.59 14.30 -17.52
C ILE A 873 -31.67 13.82 -18.96
N GLN A 874 -31.20 14.64 -19.89
CA GLN A 874 -31.10 14.32 -21.31
C GLN A 874 -29.67 13.89 -21.65
N LEU A 875 -29.54 12.68 -22.17
CA LEU A 875 -28.30 12.13 -22.74
C LEU A 875 -28.40 12.13 -24.27
N ASP A 876 -27.45 12.78 -24.93
CA ASP A 876 -27.26 12.81 -26.38
C ASP A 876 -26.01 12.01 -26.72
N PHE A 877 -26.13 10.98 -27.58
CA PHE A 877 -24.99 10.13 -27.96
C PHE A 877 -24.12 10.73 -29.08
N GLY A 878 -24.51 11.87 -29.65
CA GLY A 878 -23.78 12.52 -30.74
C GLY A 878 -23.92 11.83 -32.10
N ASP A 879 -24.65 10.73 -32.20
CA ASP A 879 -25.05 10.05 -33.45
C ASP A 879 -26.45 10.48 -33.95
N GLY A 880 -27.10 11.40 -33.22
CA GLY A 880 -28.47 11.87 -33.45
C GLY A 880 -29.50 11.29 -32.49
N ILE A 881 -29.18 10.23 -31.75
CA ILE A 881 -30.08 9.65 -30.75
C ILE A 881 -29.94 10.41 -29.42
N LYS A 882 -31.08 10.85 -28.87
CA LYS A 882 -31.17 11.52 -27.58
C LYS A 882 -32.25 10.85 -26.74
N ILE A 883 -31.97 10.62 -25.46
CA ILE A 883 -32.91 10.00 -24.51
C ILE A 883 -32.98 10.87 -23.25
N THR A 884 -34.20 11.19 -22.83
CA THR A 884 -34.45 12.00 -21.62
C THR A 884 -35.11 11.16 -20.54
N TYR A 885 -34.49 11.16 -19.36
CA TYR A 885 -34.93 10.47 -18.15
C TYR A 885 -35.44 11.49 -17.13
N SER A 886 -36.48 11.15 -16.36
CA SER A 886 -37.07 12.00 -15.32
C SER A 886 -36.71 11.58 -13.89
N ASN A 887 -35.86 10.57 -13.72
CA ASN A 887 -35.40 10.08 -12.42
C ASN A 887 -34.05 9.36 -12.58
N LEU A 888 -33.03 9.81 -11.84
CA LEU A 888 -31.68 9.25 -11.85
C LEU A 888 -31.61 7.81 -11.32
N SER A 889 -32.47 7.43 -10.35
CA SER A 889 -32.51 6.07 -9.75
C SER A 889 -32.95 4.95 -10.71
N ARG A 890 -33.23 5.28 -11.98
CA ARG A 890 -33.45 4.31 -13.07
C ARG A 890 -32.22 4.13 -13.97
N THR A 891 -31.11 4.78 -13.66
CA THR A 891 -29.89 4.81 -14.48
C THR A 891 -28.64 4.24 -13.78
N ASP A 892 -28.77 3.75 -12.53
CA ASP A 892 -27.69 3.13 -11.77
C ASP A 892 -27.12 1.86 -12.45
N ASP A 893 -27.97 1.07 -13.13
CA ASP A 893 -27.57 -0.09 -13.96
C ASP A 893 -26.80 0.31 -15.25
N GLY A 894 -26.72 1.60 -15.55
CA GLY A 894 -26.08 2.18 -16.72
C GLY A 894 -26.92 2.14 -18.00
N ILE A 895 -26.85 3.22 -18.77
CA ILE A 895 -27.57 3.39 -20.04
C ILE A 895 -26.76 2.73 -21.17
N LYS A 896 -27.33 1.74 -21.86
CA LYS A 896 -26.65 0.97 -22.91
C LYS A 896 -26.97 1.51 -24.30
N HIS A 897 -25.94 1.68 -25.14
CA HIS A 897 -26.06 2.12 -26.53
C HIS A 897 -25.12 1.34 -27.46
N ILE A 898 -25.45 1.27 -28.75
CA ILE A 898 -24.71 0.53 -29.77
C ILE A 898 -24.44 1.44 -30.99
N TYR A 899 -23.18 1.80 -31.19
CA TYR A 899 -22.77 2.64 -32.32
C TYR A 899 -22.65 1.83 -33.61
N ARG A 900 -23.24 2.35 -34.70
CA ARG A 900 -23.34 1.69 -36.01
C ARG A 900 -22.23 2.05 -37.01
N MET A 901 -21.54 3.17 -36.79
CA MET A 901 -20.43 3.65 -37.64
C MET A 901 -19.19 3.87 -36.78
N THR A 902 -18.03 3.97 -37.41
CA THR A 902 -16.78 4.39 -36.75
C THR A 902 -16.64 5.90 -36.76
N GLY A 903 -15.93 6.45 -35.78
CA GLY A 903 -15.76 7.89 -35.61
C GLY A 903 -15.55 8.30 -34.15
N ILE A 904 -15.35 9.60 -33.94
CA ILE A 904 -15.28 10.20 -32.60
C ILE A 904 -16.63 10.84 -32.29
N TYR A 905 -17.34 10.29 -31.32
CA TYR A 905 -18.65 10.75 -30.88
C TYR A 905 -18.53 11.65 -29.65
N ARG A 906 -19.20 12.80 -29.68
CA ARG A 906 -19.31 13.70 -28.53
C ARG A 906 -20.63 13.44 -27.81
N VAL A 907 -20.57 12.55 -26.81
CA VAL A 907 -21.69 12.23 -25.94
C VAL A 907 -21.86 13.36 -24.92
N THR A 908 -23.06 13.89 -24.76
CA THR A 908 -23.34 14.97 -23.82
C THR A 908 -24.51 14.62 -22.91
N ALA A 909 -24.25 14.51 -21.61
CA ALA A 909 -25.27 14.50 -20.58
C ALA A 909 -25.61 15.94 -20.20
N SER A 910 -26.89 16.21 -19.97
CA SER A 910 -27.40 17.49 -19.49
C SER A 910 -28.49 17.22 -18.46
N ALA A 911 -28.42 17.90 -17.32
CA ALA A 911 -29.40 17.83 -16.24
C ALA A 911 -30.02 19.21 -16.06
N GLU A 912 -31.34 19.26 -15.98
CA GLU A 912 -32.12 20.51 -15.90
C GLU A 912 -33.23 20.37 -14.87
N ASN A 913 -33.43 21.41 -14.04
CA ASN A 913 -34.59 21.53 -13.17
C ASN A 913 -35.00 23.01 -13.04
N ASN A 914 -36.05 23.28 -12.27
CA ASN A 914 -36.62 24.64 -12.13
C ASN A 914 -35.71 25.67 -11.42
N GLN A 915 -34.49 25.29 -11.00
CA GLN A 915 -33.46 26.18 -10.45
C GLN A 915 -32.26 26.41 -11.40
N GLY A 916 -32.15 25.65 -12.51
CA GLY A 916 -31.07 25.78 -13.49
C GLY A 916 -30.67 24.46 -14.15
N SER A 917 -29.54 24.46 -14.86
CA SER A 917 -29.01 23.30 -15.58
C SER A 917 -27.48 23.14 -15.42
N ASP A 918 -27.00 21.92 -15.66
CA ASP A 918 -25.59 21.52 -15.71
C ASP A 918 -25.37 20.53 -16.86
N SER A 919 -24.15 20.43 -17.39
CA SER A 919 -23.84 19.60 -18.56
C SER A 919 -22.43 19.02 -18.53
N SER A 920 -22.30 17.77 -18.95
CA SER A 920 -21.07 16.98 -18.92
C SER A 920 -20.83 16.34 -20.29
N THR A 921 -19.63 16.48 -20.84
CA THR A 921 -19.33 16.04 -22.22
C THR A 921 -18.19 15.03 -22.24
N LEU A 922 -18.42 13.90 -22.90
CA LEU A 922 -17.46 12.81 -23.06
C LEU A 922 -17.17 12.62 -24.57
N PHE A 923 -15.91 12.47 -24.93
CA PHE A 923 -15.50 12.09 -26.28
C PHE A 923 -15.20 10.59 -26.29
N LEU A 924 -15.90 9.85 -27.14
CA LEU A 924 -15.80 8.39 -27.27
C LEU A 924 -15.33 8.03 -28.68
N HIS A 925 -14.24 7.27 -28.79
CA HIS A 925 -13.71 6.81 -30.07
C HIS A 925 -14.26 5.43 -30.42
N ILE A 926 -15.12 5.35 -31.44
CA ILE A 926 -15.64 4.09 -31.97
C ILE A 926 -14.76 3.61 -33.12
N THR A 927 -14.04 2.52 -32.88
CA THR A 927 -13.10 1.92 -33.84
C THR A 927 -13.70 0.68 -34.51
N SER A 928 -13.11 0.28 -35.64
CA SER A 928 -13.30 -1.04 -36.23
C SER A 928 -11.92 -1.71 -36.28
N PRO A 929 -11.80 -3.04 -36.12
CA PRO A 929 -10.54 -3.72 -36.36
C PRO A 929 -10.03 -3.44 -37.79
N VAL A 930 -8.71 -3.33 -37.91
CA VAL A 930 -7.99 -3.31 -39.19
C VAL A 930 -7.61 -4.75 -39.53
N GLU A 931 -7.99 -5.23 -40.71
CA GLU A 931 -7.71 -6.59 -41.16
C GLU A 931 -6.40 -6.68 -41.95
N ARG A 932 -6.04 -5.63 -42.70
CA ARG A 932 -4.86 -5.60 -43.55
C ARG A 932 -4.32 -4.18 -43.74
N VAL A 933 -3.00 -4.07 -43.84
CA VAL A 933 -2.26 -2.87 -44.25
C VAL A 933 -1.37 -3.24 -45.45
N TYR A 934 -1.15 -2.32 -46.37
CA TYR A 934 -0.20 -2.44 -47.48
C TYR A 934 0.53 -1.11 -47.71
N LEU A 935 1.86 -1.16 -47.80
CA LEU A 935 2.73 -0.02 -48.04
C LEU A 935 2.98 0.18 -49.55
N SER A 936 2.17 1.04 -50.16
CA SER A 936 2.45 1.58 -51.49
C SER A 936 3.58 2.61 -51.40
N ALA A 937 4.65 2.39 -52.17
CA ALA A 937 5.82 3.25 -52.23
C ALA A 937 6.63 2.95 -53.51
N PRO A 938 7.42 3.90 -54.04
CA PRO A 938 8.37 3.66 -55.12
C PRO A 938 9.35 2.52 -54.79
N ILE A 939 9.85 1.86 -55.82
CA ILE A 939 10.86 0.80 -55.71
C ILE A 939 12.27 1.36 -55.91
N VAL A 940 12.40 2.37 -56.79
CA VAL A 940 13.62 3.18 -56.93
C VAL A 940 13.25 4.64 -56.67
N ALA A 941 14.08 5.34 -55.89
CA ALA A 941 13.90 6.76 -55.56
C ALA A 941 15.18 7.55 -55.85
N VAL A 942 15.02 8.83 -56.20
CA VAL A 942 16.14 9.73 -56.51
C VAL A 942 16.60 10.43 -55.24
N SER A 943 17.91 10.38 -54.96
CA SER A 943 18.51 11.05 -53.80
C SER A 943 18.17 12.55 -53.80
N GLY A 944 17.72 13.06 -52.66
CA GLY A 944 17.34 14.47 -52.48
C GLY A 944 16.02 14.90 -53.15
N LYS A 945 15.24 14.00 -53.75
CA LYS A 945 13.86 14.27 -54.19
C LYS A 945 12.83 13.70 -53.22
N ALA A 946 11.66 14.34 -53.15
CA ALA A 946 10.55 13.83 -52.36
C ALA A 946 9.90 12.62 -53.03
N ALA A 947 9.80 11.52 -52.28
CA ALA A 947 9.06 10.31 -52.64
C ALA A 947 7.76 10.26 -51.84
N ASN A 948 6.64 9.98 -52.51
CA ASN A 948 5.34 9.79 -51.87
C ASN A 948 5.20 8.32 -51.43
N LEU A 949 4.75 8.11 -50.19
CA LEU A 949 4.42 6.81 -49.63
C LEU A 949 2.97 6.83 -49.13
N THR A 950 2.23 5.76 -49.38
CA THR A 950 0.82 5.60 -49.01
C THR A 950 0.55 4.25 -48.36
N ALA A 951 -0.02 4.30 -47.15
CA ALA A 951 -0.46 3.13 -46.40
C ALA A 951 -1.94 2.87 -46.72
N VAL A 952 -2.19 1.85 -47.55
CA VAL A 952 -3.54 1.39 -47.87
C VAL A 952 -4.02 0.44 -46.77
N VAL A 953 -5.24 0.64 -46.29
CA VAL A 953 -5.78 -0.08 -45.13
C VAL A 953 -7.16 -0.64 -45.46
N TRP A 954 -7.43 -1.87 -45.02
CA TRP A 954 -8.73 -2.54 -45.16
C TRP A 954 -9.30 -2.93 -43.77
N PRO A 955 -10.58 -2.63 -43.50
CA PRO A 955 -11.50 -1.81 -44.30
C PRO A 955 -11.02 -0.35 -44.44
N SER A 956 -11.62 0.43 -45.34
CA SER A 956 -11.23 1.83 -45.56
C SER A 956 -11.76 2.74 -44.45
N HIS A 957 -10.88 3.16 -43.54
CA HIS A 957 -11.21 4.05 -42.43
C HIS A 957 -11.13 5.53 -42.81
N THR A 958 -12.00 6.37 -42.23
CA THR A 958 -11.96 7.82 -42.38
C THR A 958 -11.46 8.50 -41.09
N ARG A 959 -10.20 8.98 -41.10
CA ARG A 959 -9.60 9.85 -40.06
C ARG A 959 -9.54 9.29 -38.62
N THR A 960 -9.70 7.97 -38.43
CA THR A 960 -9.68 7.28 -37.12
C THR A 960 -8.41 6.45 -36.86
N LEU A 961 -7.44 6.48 -37.79
CA LEU A 961 -6.20 5.72 -37.73
C LEU A 961 -5.01 6.62 -37.37
N THR A 962 -4.03 6.06 -36.65
CA THR A 962 -2.71 6.69 -36.44
C THR A 962 -1.64 5.89 -37.18
N PHE A 963 -0.87 6.56 -38.03
CA PHE A 963 0.19 5.97 -38.84
C PHE A 963 1.56 6.33 -38.25
N PHE A 964 2.41 5.35 -38.04
CA PHE A 964 3.77 5.49 -37.52
C PHE A 964 4.75 5.06 -38.61
N TRP A 965 5.49 6.02 -39.16
CA TRP A 965 6.40 5.83 -40.27
C TRP A 965 7.85 5.74 -39.76
N TRP A 966 8.46 4.58 -39.95
CA TRP A 966 9.84 4.29 -39.58
C TRP A 966 10.72 4.34 -40.83
N PHE A 967 11.73 5.20 -40.81
CA PHE A 967 12.69 5.38 -41.90
C PHE A 967 14.08 4.98 -41.39
N ASP A 968 14.72 4.02 -42.06
CA ASP A 968 15.97 3.39 -41.61
C ASP A 968 15.86 2.81 -40.16
N ASN A 969 16.98 2.65 -39.47
CA ASN A 969 17.05 2.23 -38.07
C ASN A 969 16.80 3.42 -37.10
N SER A 970 15.78 4.24 -37.35
CA SER A 970 15.38 5.32 -36.44
C SER A 970 14.79 4.76 -35.14
N SER A 971 15.13 5.35 -33.99
CA SER A 971 14.53 5.01 -32.70
C SER A 971 13.14 5.62 -32.48
N GLU A 972 12.78 6.62 -33.27
CA GLU A 972 11.52 7.37 -33.21
C GLU A 972 10.82 7.34 -34.58
N PRO A 973 9.49 7.09 -34.63
CA PRO A 973 8.71 7.16 -35.87
C PRO A 973 8.15 8.56 -36.12
N ILE A 974 7.96 8.90 -37.39
CA ILE A 974 7.15 10.08 -37.77
C ILE A 974 5.67 9.69 -37.69
N ILE A 975 4.87 10.44 -36.93
CA ILE A 975 3.45 10.14 -36.68
C ILE A 975 2.56 11.00 -37.59
N THR A 976 1.65 10.37 -38.34
CA THR A 976 0.63 11.08 -39.16
C THR A 976 -0.79 10.55 -38.89
N LEU A 977 -1.79 11.40 -39.11
CA LEU A 977 -3.22 11.03 -39.10
C LEU A 977 -3.77 10.74 -40.51
N GLU A 978 -3.02 11.15 -41.53
CA GLU A 978 -3.29 10.82 -42.94
C GLU A 978 -2.39 9.66 -43.36
N GLY A 979 -2.93 8.72 -44.14
CA GLY A 979 -2.21 7.53 -44.62
C GLY A 979 -1.21 7.81 -45.74
N SER A 980 -0.79 9.06 -45.93
CA SER A 980 0.12 9.52 -46.97
C SER A 980 1.20 10.42 -46.36
N ILE A 981 2.47 10.18 -46.72
CA ILE A 981 3.61 11.01 -46.34
C ILE A 981 4.53 11.22 -47.54
N SER A 982 5.16 12.39 -47.64
CA SER A 982 6.28 12.63 -48.55
C SER A 982 7.59 12.65 -47.74
N HIS A 983 8.61 11.93 -48.22
CA HIS A 983 9.90 11.80 -47.55
C HIS A 983 11.05 11.99 -48.55
N MET A 984 12.15 12.61 -48.12
CA MET A 984 13.33 12.84 -48.95
C MET A 984 14.47 11.94 -48.48
N PHE A 985 14.83 10.95 -49.30
CA PHE A 985 15.95 10.07 -49.00
C PHE A 985 17.28 10.76 -49.34
N HIS A 986 18.20 10.83 -48.38
CA HIS A 986 19.51 11.46 -48.55
C HIS A 986 20.68 10.47 -48.65
N ARG A 987 20.45 9.19 -48.36
CA ARG A 987 21.46 8.12 -48.42
C ARG A 987 21.19 7.21 -49.59
N GLU A 988 22.17 7.04 -50.48
CA GLU A 988 22.12 6.03 -51.52
C GLU A 988 22.13 4.61 -50.94
N GLY A 989 21.63 3.64 -51.71
CA GLY A 989 21.54 2.24 -51.33
C GLY A 989 20.13 1.82 -50.90
N LYS A 990 20.03 0.68 -50.22
CA LYS A 990 18.76 0.05 -49.84
C LYS A 990 18.27 0.61 -48.50
N ASN A 991 17.34 1.55 -48.57
CA ASN A 991 16.70 2.17 -47.41
C ASN A 991 15.44 1.34 -47.08
N LYS A 992 15.20 0.99 -45.81
CA LYS A 992 13.99 0.26 -45.40
C LYS A 992 12.97 1.25 -44.82
N VAL A 993 11.73 1.18 -45.30
CA VAL A 993 10.60 1.89 -44.70
C VAL A 993 9.62 0.88 -44.12
N THR A 994 9.14 1.15 -42.90
CA THR A 994 8.08 0.37 -42.25
C THR A 994 6.96 1.33 -41.86
N VAL A 995 5.71 0.99 -42.15
CA VAL A 995 4.55 1.69 -41.61
C VAL A 995 3.82 0.79 -40.62
N GLN A 996 3.54 1.31 -39.44
CA GLN A 996 2.65 0.68 -38.47
C GLN A 996 1.36 1.51 -38.38
N VAL A 997 0.22 0.85 -38.34
CA VAL A 997 -1.10 1.48 -38.29
C VAL A 997 -1.80 1.01 -37.02
N ALA A 998 -2.07 1.95 -36.12
CA ALA A 998 -2.80 1.68 -34.89
C ALA A 998 -4.28 2.07 -35.03
N CYS A 999 -5.17 1.17 -34.60
CA CYS A 999 -6.60 1.38 -34.47
C CYS A 999 -7.06 0.90 -33.08
N GLY A 1000 -7.15 1.82 -32.13
CA GLY A 1000 -7.39 1.47 -30.72
C GLY A 1000 -6.25 0.63 -30.15
N SER A 1001 -6.54 -0.60 -29.75
CA SER A 1001 -5.57 -1.56 -29.20
C SER A 1001 -4.91 -2.48 -30.23
N ILE A 1002 -5.32 -2.42 -31.50
CA ILE A 1002 -4.75 -3.24 -32.59
C ILE A 1002 -3.69 -2.44 -33.33
N VAL A 1003 -2.51 -3.03 -33.54
CA VAL A 1003 -1.43 -2.47 -34.36
C VAL A 1003 -1.09 -3.46 -35.46
N MET A 1004 -1.21 -3.03 -36.71
CA MET A 1004 -0.82 -3.79 -37.90
C MET A 1004 0.40 -3.12 -38.56
N GLN A 1005 1.25 -3.87 -39.27
CA GLN A 1005 2.44 -3.30 -39.89
C GLN A 1005 2.76 -3.93 -41.25
N ASP A 1006 3.37 -3.12 -42.13
CA ASP A 1006 3.96 -3.57 -43.40
C ASP A 1006 5.28 -2.83 -43.65
N SER A 1007 6.22 -3.44 -44.40
CA SER A 1007 7.54 -2.86 -44.65
C SER A 1007 8.09 -3.18 -46.03
N LYS A 1008 8.65 -2.16 -46.69
CA LYS A 1008 9.17 -2.22 -48.06
C LYS A 1008 10.58 -1.66 -48.12
N VAL A 1009 11.41 -2.23 -48.99
CA VAL A 1009 12.78 -1.76 -49.25
C VAL A 1009 12.77 -0.92 -50.53
N ILE A 1010 13.38 0.27 -50.45
CA ILE A 1010 13.47 1.24 -51.55
C ILE A 1010 14.95 1.41 -51.91
N THR A 1011 15.27 1.27 -53.19
CA THR A 1011 16.63 1.51 -53.69
C THR A 1011 16.80 3.00 -54.02
N VAL A 1012 17.73 3.68 -53.36
CA VAL A 1012 17.99 5.11 -53.57
C VAL A 1012 19.29 5.29 -54.36
N LYS A 1013 19.24 6.11 -55.41
CA LYS A 1013 20.38 6.45 -56.28
C LYS A 1013 20.34 7.93 -56.67
N GLU A 1014 21.48 8.55 -56.99
CA GLU A 1014 21.52 9.92 -57.52
C GLU A 1014 20.80 10.04 -58.88
N PHE A 1015 20.95 9.05 -59.76
CA PHE A 1015 20.34 9.02 -61.09
C PHE A 1015 20.09 7.58 -61.57
N PHE A 1016 19.11 7.44 -62.47
CA PHE A 1016 18.78 6.22 -63.21
C PHE A 1016 17.99 6.60 -64.47
N ARG A 1017 17.76 5.64 -65.38
CA ARG A 1017 16.79 5.76 -66.48
C ARG A 1017 15.67 4.74 -66.31
N SER A 1018 14.46 5.04 -66.79
CA SER A 1018 13.37 4.07 -66.78
C SER A 1018 12.63 3.95 -68.10
N LEU A 1019 12.21 2.71 -68.41
CA LEU A 1019 11.47 2.34 -69.61
C LEU A 1019 10.15 1.70 -69.20
N LEU A 1020 9.03 2.26 -69.67
CA LEU A 1020 7.72 1.66 -69.50
C LEU A 1020 7.56 0.51 -70.50
N LEU A 1021 7.33 -0.69 -69.97
CA LEU A 1021 7.14 -1.93 -70.69
C LEU A 1021 5.66 -2.32 -70.71
N SER A 1022 5.25 -2.98 -71.79
CA SER A 1022 3.94 -3.59 -71.91
C SER A 1022 4.06 -4.95 -72.59
N PHE A 1023 3.08 -5.81 -72.34
CA PHE A 1023 3.11 -7.22 -72.71
C PHE A 1023 2.05 -7.53 -73.76
N SER A 1024 2.21 -8.65 -74.48
CA SER A 1024 1.14 -9.17 -75.31
C SER A 1024 -0.11 -9.50 -74.46
N PRO A 1025 -1.35 -9.17 -74.91
CA PRO A 1025 -2.58 -9.37 -74.12
C PRO A 1025 -2.83 -10.81 -73.62
N THR A 1026 -2.18 -11.80 -74.21
CA THR A 1026 -2.15 -13.20 -73.73
C THR A 1026 -1.61 -13.37 -72.30
N LEU A 1027 -0.88 -12.38 -71.77
CA LEU A 1027 -0.45 -12.36 -70.36
C LEU A 1027 -1.60 -11.93 -69.42
N ASP A 1028 -2.50 -11.05 -69.86
CA ASP A 1028 -3.60 -10.54 -69.03
C ASP A 1028 -4.62 -11.64 -68.69
N GLU A 1029 -4.89 -12.53 -69.65
CA GLU A 1029 -5.69 -13.76 -69.46
C GLU A 1029 -5.10 -14.73 -68.41
N HIS A 1030 -3.83 -14.52 -68.04
CA HIS A 1030 -3.04 -15.40 -67.19
C HIS A 1030 -2.50 -14.72 -65.92
N ASN A 1031 -2.80 -13.44 -65.69
CA ASN A 1031 -2.35 -12.67 -64.54
C ASN A 1031 -3.25 -12.95 -63.32
N PRO A 1032 -2.73 -13.57 -62.24
CA PRO A 1032 -3.53 -13.93 -61.06
C PRO A 1032 -3.65 -12.77 -60.04
N ASP A 1033 -3.11 -11.59 -60.34
CA ASP A 1033 -2.98 -10.43 -59.44
C ASP A 1033 -2.17 -10.69 -58.14
N ILE A 1034 -1.35 -11.75 -58.12
CA ILE A 1034 -0.51 -12.16 -56.98
C ILE A 1034 0.87 -11.46 -57.03
N PRO A 1035 1.40 -10.91 -55.92
CA PRO A 1035 2.66 -10.18 -55.91
C PRO A 1035 3.89 -11.08 -56.14
N GLU A 1036 3.90 -12.32 -55.66
CA GLU A 1036 4.98 -13.29 -55.88
C GLU A 1036 5.09 -13.65 -57.37
N TRP A 1037 3.96 -13.87 -58.05
CA TRP A 1037 3.91 -14.08 -59.51
C TRP A 1037 4.45 -12.88 -60.28
N ARG A 1038 4.12 -11.66 -59.83
CA ARG A 1038 4.69 -10.42 -60.39
C ARG A 1038 6.21 -10.34 -60.24
N GLU A 1039 6.76 -10.79 -59.11
CA GLU A 1039 8.21 -10.83 -58.93
C GLU A 1039 8.89 -11.86 -59.85
N ASP A 1040 8.33 -13.07 -59.96
CA ASP A 1040 8.87 -14.13 -60.82
C ASP A 1040 8.82 -13.74 -62.31
N ILE A 1041 7.72 -13.16 -62.80
CA ILE A 1041 7.65 -12.62 -64.18
C ILE A 1041 8.66 -11.48 -64.36
N GLY A 1042 8.78 -10.57 -63.39
CA GLY A 1042 9.81 -9.53 -63.41
C GLY A 1042 11.24 -10.08 -63.48
N ARG A 1043 11.52 -11.20 -62.80
CA ARG A 1043 12.80 -11.91 -62.85
C ARG A 1043 13.04 -12.55 -64.23
N VAL A 1044 12.04 -13.19 -64.83
CA VAL A 1044 12.12 -13.74 -66.20
C VAL A 1044 12.43 -12.65 -67.22
N VAL A 1045 11.77 -11.48 -67.12
CA VAL A 1045 12.02 -10.34 -68.01
C VAL A 1045 13.42 -9.76 -67.81
N ARG A 1046 13.90 -9.63 -66.55
CA ARG A 1046 15.27 -9.18 -66.22
C ARG A 1046 16.33 -10.09 -66.87
N THR A 1047 16.20 -11.40 -66.71
CA THR A 1047 17.13 -12.38 -67.29
C THR A 1047 17.06 -12.41 -68.82
N ALA A 1048 15.89 -12.14 -69.42
CA ALA A 1048 15.76 -12.00 -70.87
C ALA A 1048 16.43 -10.72 -71.39
N LEU A 1049 16.31 -9.59 -70.69
CA LEU A 1049 16.99 -8.33 -71.00
C LEU A 1049 18.52 -8.48 -70.98
N SER A 1050 19.07 -9.04 -69.90
CA SER A 1050 20.52 -9.25 -69.75
C SER A 1050 21.10 -10.11 -70.89
N LYS A 1051 20.47 -11.25 -71.19
CA LYS A 1051 20.89 -12.18 -72.26
C LYS A 1051 20.83 -11.62 -73.69
N VAL A 1052 20.17 -10.49 -73.92
CA VAL A 1052 20.01 -9.86 -75.24
C VAL A 1052 20.95 -8.66 -75.42
N SER A 1053 21.62 -8.21 -74.35
CA SER A 1053 22.36 -6.93 -74.31
C SER A 1053 23.78 -7.01 -73.71
N ASP A 1054 24.17 -8.15 -73.14
CA ASP A 1054 25.39 -8.34 -72.33
C ASP A 1054 25.51 -7.40 -71.10
N VAL A 1055 24.45 -6.67 -70.76
CA VAL A 1055 24.35 -5.85 -69.53
C VAL A 1055 24.10 -6.78 -68.34
N PRO A 1056 24.84 -6.66 -67.23
CA PRO A 1056 24.70 -7.56 -66.08
C PRO A 1056 23.38 -7.35 -65.32
N GLU A 1057 22.84 -8.41 -64.70
CA GLU A 1057 21.54 -8.38 -64.03
C GLU A 1057 21.47 -7.47 -62.78
N ASP A 1058 22.62 -7.08 -62.22
CA ASP A 1058 22.70 -6.17 -61.05
C ASP A 1058 22.38 -4.71 -61.42
N GLN A 1059 22.58 -4.31 -62.68
CA GLN A 1059 22.22 -2.99 -63.21
C GLN A 1059 20.73 -2.88 -63.62
N LEU A 1060 19.96 -3.98 -63.57
CA LEU A 1060 18.62 -4.06 -64.16
C LEU A 1060 17.54 -4.41 -63.12
N MET A 1061 16.65 -3.46 -62.80
CA MET A 1061 15.48 -3.72 -61.94
C MET A 1061 14.18 -3.61 -62.73
N VAL A 1062 13.59 -4.74 -63.13
CA VAL A 1062 12.19 -4.81 -63.60
C VAL A 1062 11.23 -4.86 -62.41
N SER A 1063 10.12 -4.12 -62.48
CA SER A 1063 8.96 -4.27 -61.59
C SER A 1063 7.65 -4.32 -62.39
N MET A 1064 6.79 -5.28 -62.07
CA MET A 1064 5.43 -5.40 -62.63
C MET A 1064 4.43 -4.60 -61.80
N TYR A 1065 3.55 -3.83 -62.46
CA TYR A 1065 2.46 -3.10 -61.79
C TYR A 1065 1.24 -4.01 -61.52
N PRO A 1066 0.43 -3.70 -60.48
CA PRO A 1066 -0.85 -4.39 -60.24
C PRO A 1066 -1.97 -3.88 -61.16
N GLY A 1067 -2.96 -4.74 -61.44
CA GLY A 1067 -4.07 -4.44 -62.34
C GLY A 1067 -3.88 -4.89 -63.79
N LEU A 1068 -4.83 -4.51 -64.65
CA LEU A 1068 -4.87 -4.81 -66.08
C LEU A 1068 -5.08 -3.52 -66.90
N PRO A 1069 -4.45 -3.36 -68.09
CA PRO A 1069 -3.52 -4.30 -68.72
C PRO A 1069 -2.20 -4.43 -67.96
N THR A 1070 -1.58 -5.61 -68.04
CA THR A 1070 -0.33 -5.90 -67.35
C THR A 1070 0.78 -5.01 -67.92
N THR A 1071 1.41 -4.23 -67.05
CA THR A 1071 2.50 -3.30 -67.39
C THR A 1071 3.65 -3.48 -66.41
N ALA A 1072 4.84 -3.02 -66.81
CA ALA A 1072 6.03 -3.05 -65.97
C ALA A 1072 6.91 -1.83 -66.23
N GLU A 1073 7.75 -1.48 -65.27
CA GLU A 1073 8.81 -0.49 -65.45
C GLU A 1073 10.18 -1.16 -65.28
N LEU A 1074 11.07 -0.94 -66.24
CA LEU A 1074 12.47 -1.33 -66.16
C LEU A 1074 13.29 -0.12 -65.72
N PHE A 1075 13.94 -0.23 -64.56
CA PHE A 1075 14.93 0.72 -64.06
C PHE A 1075 16.34 0.25 -64.45
N ILE A 1076 17.09 1.13 -65.10
CA ILE A 1076 18.49 0.92 -65.48
C ILE A 1076 19.36 1.74 -64.51
N LEU A 1077 20.18 1.04 -63.72
CA LEU A 1077 20.98 1.60 -62.64
C LEU A 1077 22.46 1.75 -63.07
N PRO A 1078 23.18 2.78 -62.61
CA PRO A 1078 24.61 2.94 -62.91
C PRO A 1078 25.48 1.86 -62.23
N ASP A 1079 26.60 1.51 -62.87
CA ASP A 1079 27.57 0.53 -62.37
C ASP A 1079 28.26 1.03 -61.08
N GLU A 1080 28.16 0.24 -60.01
CA GLU A 1080 28.81 0.52 -58.73
C GLU A 1080 30.35 0.40 -58.80
N ARG A 1081 30.91 -0.22 -59.86
CA ARG A 1081 32.36 -0.44 -60.02
C ARG A 1081 33.11 0.75 -60.61
N THR A 1082 32.43 1.74 -61.20
CA THR A 1082 33.04 2.91 -61.84
C THR A 1082 33.02 4.19 -60.97
N LEU A 1083 32.75 4.06 -59.68
CA LEU A 1083 32.59 5.19 -58.75
C LEU A 1083 33.94 5.82 -58.31
N SER A 1084 34.44 6.78 -59.10
CA SER A 1084 35.29 7.87 -58.55
C SER A 1084 35.25 9.19 -59.34
N GLU A 1085 35.49 9.21 -60.66
CA GLU A 1085 35.90 10.48 -61.34
C GLU A 1085 35.03 11.00 -62.51
N HIS A 1086 34.10 10.24 -63.11
CA HIS A 1086 33.40 10.66 -64.35
C HIS A 1086 31.86 10.60 -64.27
N LYS A 1087 31.23 11.47 -63.45
CA LYS A 1087 29.76 11.52 -63.32
C LYS A 1087 29.01 11.79 -64.63
N LYS A 1088 29.55 12.60 -65.56
CA LYS A 1088 28.88 12.89 -66.85
C LYS A 1088 28.80 11.67 -67.77
N ASN A 1089 29.92 11.00 -68.00
CA ASN A 1089 30.01 9.84 -68.89
C ASN A 1089 29.08 8.70 -68.44
N SER A 1090 28.79 8.60 -67.13
CA SER A 1090 27.86 7.61 -66.60
C SER A 1090 26.39 7.85 -66.96
N GLU A 1091 25.97 9.09 -67.25
CA GLU A 1091 24.60 9.37 -67.68
C GLU A 1091 24.45 9.09 -69.18
N GLU A 1092 25.43 9.52 -70.00
CA GLU A 1092 25.52 9.20 -71.43
C GLU A 1092 25.60 7.68 -71.70
N ALA A 1093 26.26 6.93 -70.80
CA ALA A 1093 26.29 5.47 -70.84
C ALA A 1093 24.91 4.84 -70.57
N LEU A 1094 24.14 5.38 -69.60
CA LEU A 1094 22.78 4.90 -69.32
C LEU A 1094 21.80 5.21 -70.46
N ASP A 1095 21.95 6.36 -71.13
CA ASP A 1095 21.18 6.67 -72.34
C ASP A 1095 21.53 5.72 -73.50
N THR A 1096 22.82 5.41 -73.68
CA THR A 1096 23.27 4.40 -74.66
C THR A 1096 22.67 3.02 -74.37
N ILE A 1097 22.64 2.59 -73.11
CA ILE A 1097 22.04 1.32 -72.67
C ILE A 1097 20.51 1.34 -72.84
N SER A 1098 19.86 2.46 -72.51
CA SER A 1098 18.43 2.70 -72.74
C SER A 1098 18.05 2.52 -74.22
N ASP A 1099 18.83 3.08 -75.14
CA ASP A 1099 18.57 2.96 -76.57
C ASP A 1099 18.85 1.55 -77.11
N ILE A 1100 19.81 0.81 -76.56
CA ILE A 1100 20.01 -0.62 -76.84
C ILE A 1100 18.76 -1.42 -76.44
N PHE A 1101 18.22 -1.19 -75.24
CA PHE A 1101 17.00 -1.86 -74.78
C PHE A 1101 15.76 -1.46 -75.58
N ALA A 1102 15.57 -0.17 -75.87
CA ALA A 1102 14.47 0.32 -76.70
C ALA A 1102 14.48 -0.36 -78.09
N ASN A 1103 15.66 -0.49 -78.71
CA ASN A 1103 15.81 -1.22 -79.98
C ASN A 1103 15.52 -2.72 -79.85
N ALA A 1104 15.98 -3.38 -78.78
CA ALA A 1104 15.74 -4.81 -78.55
C ALA A 1104 14.24 -5.13 -78.31
N LEU A 1105 13.56 -4.28 -77.53
CA LEU A 1105 12.13 -4.36 -77.24
C LEU A 1105 11.28 -4.08 -78.48
N ASN A 1106 11.57 -3.00 -79.22
CA ASN A 1106 10.82 -2.62 -80.43
C ASN A 1106 11.00 -3.63 -81.58
N GLN A 1107 12.11 -4.37 -81.60
CA GLN A 1107 12.34 -5.48 -82.54
C GLN A 1107 11.74 -6.81 -82.06
N GLY A 1108 11.00 -6.84 -80.95
CA GLY A 1108 10.34 -8.04 -80.43
C GLY A 1108 11.29 -9.16 -79.99
N ARG A 1109 12.57 -8.85 -79.75
CA ARG A 1109 13.60 -9.85 -79.38
C ARG A 1109 13.37 -10.44 -77.99
N ILE A 1110 12.64 -9.71 -77.14
CA ILE A 1110 12.39 -10.07 -75.73
C ILE A 1110 11.04 -10.76 -75.64
N GLN A 1111 11.09 -12.09 -75.68
CA GLN A 1111 9.94 -12.98 -75.55
C GLN A 1111 10.25 -14.13 -74.60
N PHE A 1112 9.23 -14.65 -73.90
CA PHE A 1112 9.33 -15.82 -73.06
C PHE A 1112 8.09 -16.73 -73.23
N GLU A 1113 8.21 -18.00 -72.86
CA GLU A 1113 7.12 -18.97 -72.92
C GLU A 1113 6.56 -19.20 -71.51
N LEU A 1114 5.29 -18.82 -71.29
CA LEU A 1114 4.63 -18.87 -69.99
C LEU A 1114 4.08 -20.27 -69.66
N LYS A 1115 3.61 -20.95 -70.70
CA LYS A 1115 3.12 -22.34 -70.76
C LYS A 1115 3.40 -22.86 -72.17
N ALA A 1116 3.36 -24.17 -72.38
CA ALA A 1116 3.52 -24.77 -73.71
C ALA A 1116 2.60 -24.11 -74.76
N ASN A 1117 3.21 -23.64 -75.86
CA ASN A 1117 2.58 -22.85 -76.94
C ASN A 1117 2.10 -21.43 -76.57
N THR A 1118 2.31 -20.95 -75.34
CA THR A 1118 1.92 -19.60 -74.89
C THR A 1118 3.14 -18.68 -74.80
N ARG A 1119 3.49 -18.05 -75.92
CA ARG A 1119 4.56 -17.03 -75.97
C ARG A 1119 4.03 -15.65 -75.60
N ILE A 1120 4.79 -14.97 -74.75
CA ILE A 1120 4.57 -13.59 -74.32
C ILE A 1120 5.69 -12.74 -74.94
N ILE A 1121 5.32 -11.63 -75.57
CA ILE A 1121 6.26 -10.65 -76.14
C ILE A 1121 6.24 -9.39 -75.27
N VAL A 1122 7.42 -8.84 -74.99
CA VAL A 1122 7.60 -7.59 -74.24
C VAL A 1122 8.04 -6.49 -75.19
N TYR A 1123 7.36 -5.35 -75.16
CA TYR A 1123 7.66 -4.18 -75.98
C TYR A 1123 7.63 -2.90 -75.13
N MET A 1124 8.30 -1.85 -75.62
CA MET A 1124 8.34 -0.55 -74.95
C MET A 1124 7.11 0.28 -75.34
N THR A 1125 6.53 1.01 -74.39
CA THR A 1125 5.45 1.98 -74.67
C THR A 1125 5.88 3.43 -74.48
N GLN A 1126 6.79 3.73 -73.53
CA GLN A 1126 7.30 5.08 -73.33
C GLN A 1126 8.69 5.09 -72.65
N GLN A 1127 9.57 6.00 -73.07
CA GLN A 1127 10.79 6.39 -72.32
C GLN A 1127 10.42 7.42 -71.24
N THR A 1128 10.87 7.23 -70.00
CA THR A 1128 10.50 8.07 -68.85
C THR A 1128 11.72 8.51 -68.04
N LEU A 1129 11.75 9.81 -67.67
CA LEU A 1129 12.81 10.43 -66.87
C LEU A 1129 12.50 10.42 -65.35
N ALA A 1130 11.36 9.86 -64.95
CA ALA A 1130 10.94 9.69 -63.55
C ALA A 1130 9.90 8.56 -63.45
N PRO A 1131 9.86 7.81 -62.33
CA PRO A 1131 8.91 6.71 -62.12
C PRO A 1131 7.47 7.19 -61.97
N LEU A 1132 6.53 6.47 -62.58
CA LEU A 1132 5.08 6.77 -62.52
C LEU A 1132 4.43 6.23 -61.22
N VAL A 1133 4.88 6.72 -60.07
CA VAL A 1133 4.15 6.54 -58.80
C VAL A 1133 3.04 7.56 -58.68
N ASP A 1134 2.04 7.39 -59.54
CA ASP A 1134 0.71 7.95 -59.32
C ASP A 1134 -0.35 7.05 -59.99
N SER A 1135 -0.61 5.89 -59.39
CA SER A 1135 -1.69 4.97 -59.79
C SER A 1135 -3.07 5.51 -59.38
N ASN A 1136 -3.32 6.78 -59.68
CA ASN A 1136 -4.62 7.45 -59.57
C ASN A 1136 -5.55 6.89 -60.64
N THR A 1137 -6.22 5.79 -60.29
CA THR A 1137 -7.45 5.26 -60.90
C THR A 1137 -7.62 5.58 -62.40
N ILE A 1138 -7.14 4.68 -63.28
CA ILE A 1138 -7.62 4.65 -64.66
C ILE A 1138 -9.15 4.62 -64.58
N HIS A 1139 -9.81 5.68 -65.08
CA HIS A 1139 -11.26 5.80 -64.97
C HIS A 1139 -11.91 4.59 -65.63
N SER A 1140 -12.63 3.79 -64.84
CA SER A 1140 -13.44 2.71 -65.39
C SER A 1140 -14.37 3.30 -66.45
N GLY A 1141 -14.30 2.76 -67.67
CA GLY A 1141 -15.11 3.23 -68.79
C GLY A 1141 -16.60 3.22 -68.45
N SER A 1142 -17.07 2.31 -67.58
CA SER A 1142 -18.45 2.28 -67.11
C SER A 1142 -18.80 3.46 -66.19
N ALA A 1143 -17.88 3.98 -65.38
CA ALA A 1143 -18.11 5.15 -64.54
C ALA A 1143 -18.19 6.43 -65.38
N MET A 1144 -17.32 6.57 -66.37
CA MET A 1144 -17.37 7.72 -67.30
C MET A 1144 -18.57 7.62 -68.26
N LEU A 1145 -18.95 6.42 -68.69
CA LEU A 1145 -20.20 6.17 -69.43
C LEU A 1145 -21.45 6.35 -68.56
N MET A 1146 -21.41 6.11 -67.25
CA MET A 1146 -22.51 6.43 -66.33
C MET A 1146 -22.61 7.93 -66.02
N LEU A 1147 -21.49 8.64 -65.91
CA LEU A 1147 -21.50 10.11 -65.86
C LEU A 1147 -22.02 10.70 -67.16
N LEU A 1148 -21.59 10.20 -68.32
CA LEU A 1148 -22.14 10.58 -69.62
C LEU A 1148 -23.62 10.21 -69.74
N SER A 1149 -24.07 9.03 -69.29
CA SER A 1149 -25.48 8.65 -69.38
C SER A 1149 -26.36 9.44 -68.41
N VAL A 1150 -25.89 9.75 -67.21
CA VAL A 1150 -26.59 10.66 -66.27
C VAL A 1150 -26.60 12.11 -66.80
N VAL A 1151 -25.55 12.56 -67.49
CA VAL A 1151 -25.55 13.86 -68.20
C VAL A 1151 -26.50 13.83 -69.41
N PHE A 1152 -26.56 12.76 -70.20
CA PHE A 1152 -27.51 12.60 -71.30
C PHE A 1152 -28.96 12.47 -70.82
N VAL A 1153 -29.22 11.75 -69.73
CA VAL A 1153 -30.53 11.65 -69.07
C VAL A 1153 -30.91 12.98 -68.42
N GLY A 1154 -29.95 13.69 -67.80
CA GLY A 1154 -30.14 15.03 -67.25
C GLY A 1154 -30.45 16.07 -68.33
N LEU A 1155 -29.76 16.01 -69.48
CA LEU A 1155 -30.05 16.82 -70.65
C LEU A 1155 -31.41 16.45 -71.27
N ALA A 1156 -31.72 15.17 -71.43
CA ALA A 1156 -33.02 14.71 -71.92
C ALA A 1156 -34.16 15.16 -70.99
N ALA A 1157 -34.01 15.00 -69.68
CA ALA A 1157 -34.94 15.51 -68.68
C ALA A 1157 -35.07 17.03 -68.74
N PHE A 1158 -33.96 17.77 -68.95
CA PHE A 1158 -33.97 19.22 -69.13
C PHE A 1158 -34.70 19.65 -70.42
N PHE A 1159 -34.50 18.96 -71.54
CA PHE A 1159 -35.22 19.20 -72.79
C PHE A 1159 -36.72 18.88 -72.67
N ILE A 1160 -37.07 17.74 -72.07
CA ILE A 1160 -38.46 17.35 -71.78
C ILE A 1160 -39.13 18.38 -70.85
N TYR A 1161 -38.46 18.80 -69.78
CA TYR A 1161 -38.92 19.83 -68.85
C TYR A 1161 -39.12 21.18 -69.55
N LYS A 1162 -38.20 21.56 -70.46
CA LYS A 1162 -38.25 22.84 -71.20
C LYS A 1162 -39.37 22.88 -72.25
N PHE A 1163 -39.78 21.74 -72.81
CA PHE A 1163 -40.88 21.67 -73.80
C PHE A 1163 -42.27 21.42 -73.21
N LYS A 1164 -42.40 20.75 -72.05
CA LYS A 1164 -43.71 20.27 -71.56
C LYS A 1164 -44.55 21.30 -70.76
N ARG A 1165 -44.30 22.61 -70.92
CA ARG A 1165 -45.15 23.68 -70.34
C ARG A 1165 -45.39 24.84 -71.31
N LYS A 1166 -46.41 24.69 -72.16
CA LYS A 1166 -47.18 25.80 -72.74
C LYS A 1166 -48.68 25.49 -72.59
N ILE A 1167 -49.38 26.32 -71.81
CA ILE A 1167 -50.87 26.44 -71.69
C ILE A 1167 -51.57 25.16 -71.10
N PRO A 1168 -52.83 25.20 -70.62
CA PRO A 1168 -53.15 25.64 -69.25
C PRO A 1168 -53.87 24.61 -68.34
N TRP A 1169 -54.37 25.13 -67.22
CA TRP A 1169 -54.87 24.48 -65.98
C TRP A 1169 -56.38 24.19 -65.96
N ILE A 1170 -56.82 23.35 -65.01
CA ILE A 1170 -58.06 23.50 -64.21
C ILE A 1170 -57.85 22.84 -62.82
N HIS A 1171 -58.66 23.22 -61.81
CA HIS A 1171 -58.41 22.98 -60.37
C HIS A 1171 -58.73 21.54 -59.87
N VAL A 1172 -58.63 21.17 -58.58
CA VAL A 1172 -59.45 21.62 -57.42
C VAL A 1172 -58.78 21.30 -56.06
N GLN A 1173 -58.62 22.34 -55.20
CA GLN A 1173 -58.77 22.43 -53.70
C GLN A 1173 -58.10 21.38 -52.75
N THR A 1174 -57.82 21.61 -51.45
CA THR A 1174 -57.91 22.72 -50.44
C THR A 1174 -57.06 22.29 -49.21
N GLU A 1175 -56.59 23.12 -48.26
CA GLU A 1175 -56.47 24.58 -48.06
C GLU A 1175 -55.27 24.82 -47.11
N ASP A 1176 -54.82 26.06 -46.92
CA ASP A 1176 -53.79 26.47 -45.94
C ASP A 1176 -54.04 27.92 -45.46
N ARG A 1177 -53.64 28.30 -44.23
CA ARG A 1177 -53.78 29.66 -43.68
C ARG A 1177 -52.63 30.05 -42.72
N HIS A 1178 -51.75 31.02 -43.05
CA HIS A 1178 -51.92 32.50 -43.12
C HIS A 1178 -51.67 33.18 -41.73
N GLU A 1179 -50.97 34.32 -41.52
CA GLU A 1179 -50.40 35.45 -42.33
C GLU A 1179 -48.99 35.89 -41.79
N LYS A 1180 -48.05 36.56 -42.50
CA LYS A 1180 -47.98 37.90 -43.16
C LYS A 1180 -48.08 39.11 -42.19
N ASP A 1181 -47.43 40.28 -42.37
CA ASP A 1181 -46.29 40.72 -43.24
C ASP A 1181 -45.43 41.84 -42.53
N PRO A 1182 -45.24 43.11 -42.99
CA PRO A 1182 -43.91 43.61 -43.39
C PRO A 1182 -43.44 44.92 -42.71
N GLU A 1183 -42.23 45.44 -43.02
CA GLU A 1183 -42.00 46.59 -43.94
C GLU A 1183 -40.48 47.00 -44.03
N VAL A 1184 -40.13 48.21 -44.51
CA VAL A 1184 -38.85 48.49 -45.23
C VAL A 1184 -38.26 49.89 -44.95
N MET A 1185 -36.92 50.03 -44.99
CA MET A 1185 -36.12 51.14 -45.62
C MET A 1185 -34.90 51.75 -44.85
N SER A 1186 -33.83 51.98 -45.64
CA SER A 1186 -32.88 53.12 -45.68
C SER A 1186 -31.70 53.34 -44.69
N THR A 1187 -30.50 53.17 -45.26
CA THR A 1187 -29.33 54.12 -45.35
C THR A 1187 -28.34 54.42 -44.20
N VAL A 1188 -27.10 53.95 -44.43
CA VAL A 1188 -25.80 54.69 -44.50
C VAL A 1188 -25.20 55.39 -43.25
N GLY A 1189 -23.94 55.02 -42.95
CA GLY A 1189 -22.95 55.82 -42.19
C GLY A 1189 -22.55 55.22 -40.83
N GLN A 1190 -21.32 55.37 -40.30
CA GLN A 1190 -20.07 55.87 -40.90
C GLN A 1190 -18.85 55.47 -40.02
N ASN A 1191 -17.77 55.00 -40.65
CA ASN A 1191 -16.33 54.94 -40.26
C ASN A 1191 -15.84 54.46 -38.86
N ASP A 1192 -14.55 54.03 -38.89
CA ASP A 1192 -13.56 53.91 -37.80
C ASP A 1192 -13.69 52.75 -36.78
N ALA A 1193 -12.59 52.16 -36.27
CA ALA A 1193 -11.23 52.02 -36.81
C ALA A 1193 -10.51 50.82 -36.15
N MET A 1194 -9.72 50.08 -36.93
CA MET A 1194 -8.96 48.89 -36.50
C MET A 1194 -7.95 49.12 -35.36
N SER A 1195 -7.66 48.04 -34.62
CA SER A 1195 -6.26 47.70 -34.30
C SER A 1195 -6.00 46.20 -34.52
N LYS A 1196 -4.95 45.88 -35.29
CA LYS A 1196 -4.50 44.50 -35.58
C LYS A 1196 -3.30 44.16 -34.68
N VAL A 1197 -3.31 42.99 -34.05
CA VAL A 1197 -2.11 42.27 -33.59
C VAL A 1197 -2.36 40.78 -33.84
N LYS A 1198 -1.94 40.22 -34.98
CA LYS A 1198 -0.63 39.56 -35.19
C LYS A 1198 -0.26 38.58 -34.06
N LEU A 1199 -0.47 37.28 -34.31
CA LEU A 1199 0.21 36.22 -33.58
C LEU A 1199 1.49 35.87 -34.35
N SER A 1200 2.66 36.12 -33.75
CA SER A 1200 3.97 35.74 -34.31
C SER A 1200 5.04 35.72 -33.22
N GLU A 1201 5.39 34.51 -32.76
CA GLU A 1201 6.68 34.13 -32.13
C GLU A 1201 6.98 34.85 -30.78
N PHE A 1202 7.77 34.38 -29.81
CA PHE A 1202 8.83 33.37 -29.68
C PHE A 1202 8.80 32.78 -28.23
N PRO A 1203 9.73 31.90 -27.79
CA PRO A 1203 10.59 30.96 -28.51
C PRO A 1203 10.33 29.49 -28.04
N SER A 1204 11.07 28.54 -28.62
CA SER A 1204 11.39 27.28 -27.94
C SER A 1204 12.65 27.44 -27.07
N GLN A 1205 12.85 26.56 -26.08
CA GLN A 1205 14.20 26.32 -25.56
C GLN A 1205 14.39 24.83 -25.27
N LYS A 1206 15.37 24.24 -25.96
CA LYS A 1206 15.87 22.88 -25.72
C LYS A 1206 16.95 22.94 -24.62
N GLU A 1207 17.42 21.77 -24.21
CA GLU A 1207 18.64 21.55 -23.40
C GLU A 1207 18.54 21.89 -21.91
N PHE A 1208 17.96 20.95 -21.16
CA PHE A 1208 18.66 20.37 -20.00
C PHE A 1208 18.30 18.89 -19.79
N MET A 1209 18.52 18.07 -20.83
CA MET A 1209 18.59 16.60 -20.71
C MET A 1209 19.77 16.07 -21.52
N GLU A 1210 20.94 16.00 -20.89
CA GLU A 1210 22.03 15.13 -21.32
C GLU A 1210 22.71 14.49 -20.10
N LYS A 1211 21.99 13.53 -19.51
CA LYS A 1211 22.57 12.46 -18.67
C LYS A 1211 21.54 11.35 -18.47
N GLU A 1212 21.60 10.36 -19.35
CA GLU A 1212 21.41 8.91 -19.12
C GLU A 1212 20.90 8.21 -20.39
N LEU A 1213 21.82 7.86 -21.31
CA LEU A 1213 21.89 6.50 -21.87
C LEU A 1213 23.21 6.27 -22.64
N GLU A 1214 24.04 5.33 -22.17
CA GLU A 1214 24.60 4.21 -22.95
C GLU A 1214 25.43 3.31 -21.99
N GLY A 1215 25.24 1.98 -22.05
CA GLY A 1215 25.79 1.05 -21.04
C GLY A 1215 25.49 -0.43 -21.29
N ARG A 1216 25.74 -0.90 -22.51
CA ARG A 1216 25.43 -2.25 -23.06
C ARG A 1216 25.43 -3.45 -22.09
N SER A 1217 24.31 -4.17 -22.11
CA SER A 1217 24.19 -5.58 -22.55
C SER A 1217 25.43 -6.50 -22.52
N ARG A 1218 25.50 -7.37 -21.51
CA ARG A 1218 25.97 -8.78 -21.49
C ARG A 1218 26.01 -9.25 -20.01
N GLY A 1219 25.51 -10.41 -19.58
CA GLY A 1219 24.75 -11.47 -20.26
C GLY A 1219 24.94 -12.80 -19.49
N GLY A 1220 23.92 -13.65 -19.38
CA GLY A 1220 24.08 -14.98 -18.76
C GLY A 1220 22.77 -15.62 -18.27
N PHE A 1221 22.49 -16.83 -18.74
CA PHE A 1221 21.45 -17.70 -18.15
C PHE A 1221 22.05 -18.41 -16.94
N GLY A 1222 21.55 -18.13 -15.73
CA GLY A 1222 21.98 -18.80 -14.50
C GLY A 1222 20.78 -19.41 -13.77
N ARG A 1223 20.69 -20.74 -13.70
CA ARG A 1223 19.81 -21.41 -12.75
C ARG A 1223 20.49 -21.39 -11.38
N ASN A 1224 19.99 -20.58 -10.47
CA ASN A 1224 20.06 -20.83 -9.03
C ASN A 1224 18.75 -20.34 -8.40
N MET A 1225 18.11 -21.20 -7.62
CA MET A 1225 16.80 -20.94 -7.02
C MET A 1225 16.96 -21.01 -5.51
N GLU A 1226 17.44 -19.91 -4.92
CA GLU A 1226 17.61 -19.80 -3.49
C GLU A 1226 16.24 -19.75 -2.80
N ARG A 1227 15.91 -20.79 -2.02
CA ARG A 1227 14.75 -20.79 -1.11
C ARG A 1227 14.97 -19.67 -0.09
N ILE A 1228 14.24 -18.55 -0.23
CA ILE A 1228 14.19 -17.52 0.82
C ILE A 1228 13.48 -18.12 2.03
N VAL A 1229 14.20 -18.29 3.15
CA VAL A 1229 13.68 -18.91 4.37
C VAL A 1229 12.67 -17.97 5.03
N THR A 1230 11.39 -18.25 4.86
CA THR A 1230 10.30 -17.59 5.57
C THR A 1230 10.31 -18.02 7.04
N ARG A 1231 10.85 -17.17 7.92
CA ARG A 1231 10.75 -17.38 9.37
C ARG A 1231 9.29 -17.37 9.83
N GLU A 1232 9.04 -18.12 10.90
CA GLU A 1232 7.70 -18.44 11.41
C GLU A 1232 6.89 -17.21 11.81
N PHE A 1233 5.58 -17.23 11.54
CA PHE A 1233 4.67 -16.13 11.86
C PHE A 1233 4.18 -16.22 13.32
N PRO A 1234 4.37 -15.19 14.16
CA PRO A 1234 3.57 -15.02 15.35
C PRO A 1234 2.15 -14.58 14.97
N ASN A 1235 1.13 -15.24 15.52
CA ASN A 1235 -0.28 -14.93 15.23
C ASN A 1235 -0.73 -13.64 15.94
N CYS A 1236 -0.44 -12.49 15.33
CA CYS A 1236 -0.89 -11.17 15.78
C CYS A 1236 -2.26 -10.82 15.20
N THR A 1237 -3.31 -11.55 15.59
CA THR A 1237 -4.70 -11.16 15.31
C THR A 1237 -5.15 -10.06 16.28
N ASN A 1238 -4.62 -8.86 16.06
CA ASN A 1238 -5.10 -7.59 16.61
C ASN A 1238 -4.61 -6.46 15.67
N VAL A 1239 -5.40 -6.19 14.64
CA VAL A 1239 -5.44 -4.93 13.88
C VAL A 1239 -6.91 -4.59 13.75
#